data_AF-A0A1Y4N3P6-F1
#
_entry.id   AF-A0A1Y4N3P6-F1
#
_cell.length_a   1.000
_cell.length_b   1.000
_cell.length_c   1.000
_cell.angle_alpha   90.00
_cell.angle_beta   90.00
_cell.angle_gamma   90.00
#
_symmetry.space_group_name_H-M   'P 1'
#
loop_
_entity.id
_entity.type
_entity.pdbx_description
1 polymer ?
#
loop_
_entity_poly.entity_id
_entity_poly.type
_entity_poly.pdbx_seq_one_letter_code
_entity_poly.pdbx_strand_id
1 'polypeptide(L)'
;MKKSKKNKISISGKYSFVCYCFIIGFIFTMSLFFSIIDQRYNIINWPCEYENIIGIVLQLITAITAMIVSIIGISISLQNEKVFGIKLTTLYALRKRKHYSVLQIIIISISFCALNIAFYMLDLKAAVIGTSITILLFILQVVYLEVPIMVKTENSVKKILKENFIDCYICESETPKPIKDAVRYLLYSDTLKSTFEFLEVDSEQEYNKYTLIKLLEFQQDLAFDLKTQYDDHEKIIIGSSLLENVFDVLLRHIAFSEPVYSKVIENKHLLIRVLFQIQKLPEIQNQFSEKVGSLIVLLRSSRNISLDPDLIADVIIILSAWTIKEGDTIVINALRRRFSNYKYILEKSSYALDVFALLSLYFYYLSCSDPDVPPKIKQKIKEWIVEGDIIEKETKITSWKNLFSQAAINFQVNYDRFSTLAMRNASILEYYLYGTGMKWIIFEPSYIAQWYLTNWLNCSQTNTYNYSNLIKKYPYLETDLKKLGNNCFNEDQTFVPTNEMNQIVDFYSDNKKHFIYFKIKEQGNHDFFKFINELKYAELKNYADQAANLDQGNLVSKIINKIRTVLNNEWGFYSQQTIHNEERYCSVLFEKTPEDINFEEFTIDYCVGIVLEELKKAIKKTMVYNDNQFNNNIQNILSNNPQYVTQGVKNTLPYFIKSKSLKQKFNNFCNHCNEIQSNLLGDMTIILTDNDFRFNYEILKVEFQELSEKEITDEVEKHQRADGQFIFNGVFMPREKIIEIVKAKYTVLSIVIKYQVFSSNKNIFKLVPYSNN
;
A
#
# COMPACT_ATOMS: atom_id res chain seq x y z
N MET A 1 7.54 26.55 -18.18
CA MET A 1 6.82 25.43 -18.84
C MET A 1 5.97 25.83 -20.06
N LYS A 2 5.06 26.82 -19.99
CA LYS A 2 4.19 27.18 -21.15
C LYS A 2 4.94 27.53 -22.46
N LYS A 3 6.10 28.19 -22.37
CA LYS A 3 6.97 28.47 -23.54
C LYS A 3 7.62 27.22 -24.15
N SER A 4 7.94 26.18 -23.37
CA SER A 4 8.59 24.97 -23.91
C SER A 4 7.58 24.02 -24.57
N LYS A 5 6.36 23.89 -24.03
CA LYS A 5 5.26 23.11 -24.64
C LYS A 5 4.82 23.68 -26.01
N LYS A 6 4.72 25.02 -26.13
CA LYS A 6 4.38 25.72 -27.39
C LYS A 6 5.39 25.56 -28.51
N ASN A 7 6.67 25.33 -28.18
CA ASN A 7 7.72 25.15 -29.19
C ASN A 7 7.71 23.74 -29.81
N LYS A 8 7.05 22.77 -29.16
CA LYS A 8 6.98 21.37 -29.59
C LYS A 8 5.67 21.03 -30.31
N ILE A 9 4.54 21.54 -29.82
CA ILE A 9 3.22 21.27 -30.41
C ILE A 9 2.54 22.61 -30.74
N SER A 10 2.11 22.78 -31.99
CA SER A 10 1.44 24.00 -32.44
C SER A 10 0.21 23.71 -33.30
N ILE A 11 -0.83 24.54 -33.14
CA ILE A 11 -2.01 24.51 -34.00
C ILE A 11 -1.65 25.19 -35.32
N SER A 12 -1.46 24.39 -36.36
CA SER A 12 -1.08 24.87 -37.70
C SER A 12 -2.22 25.68 -38.34
N GLY A 13 -1.87 26.78 -39.04
CA GLY A 13 -2.83 27.51 -39.90
C GLY A 13 -3.02 29.00 -39.60
N LYS A 14 -2.52 29.52 -38.47
CA LYS A 14 -2.66 30.96 -38.15
C LYS A 14 -1.83 31.84 -39.09
N TYR A 15 -0.59 31.45 -39.37
CA TYR A 15 0.30 32.19 -40.26
C TYR A 15 -0.07 32.04 -41.73
N SER A 16 -0.49 30.85 -42.16
CA SER A 16 -0.91 30.63 -43.55
C SER A 16 -2.19 31.39 -43.91
N PHE A 17 -3.18 31.44 -43.01
CA PHE A 17 -4.39 32.25 -43.21
C PHE A 17 -4.08 33.74 -43.36
N VAL A 18 -3.23 34.29 -42.48
CA VAL A 18 -2.85 35.71 -42.53
C VAL A 18 -2.03 36.02 -43.79
N CYS A 19 -1.10 35.14 -44.17
CA CYS A 19 -0.32 35.28 -45.40
C CYS A 19 -1.21 35.28 -46.64
N TYR A 20 -2.21 34.40 -46.69
CA TYR A 20 -3.14 34.33 -47.81
C TYR A 20 -4.02 35.58 -47.92
N CYS A 21 -4.56 36.08 -46.80
CA CYS A 21 -5.30 37.35 -46.78
C CYS A 21 -4.41 38.53 -47.22
N PHE A 22 -3.14 38.54 -46.84
CA PHE A 22 -2.18 39.56 -47.26
C PHE A 22 -1.92 39.53 -48.77
N ILE A 23 -1.76 38.33 -49.36
CA ILE A 23 -1.59 38.15 -50.81
C ILE A 23 -2.82 38.65 -51.58
N ILE A 24 -4.03 38.27 -51.13
CA ILE A 24 -5.30 38.74 -51.71
C ILE A 24 -5.38 40.27 -51.67
N GLY A 25 -5.10 40.88 -50.51
CA GLY A 25 -5.14 42.34 -50.37
C GLY A 25 -4.09 43.06 -51.21
N PHE A 26 -2.90 42.47 -51.34
CA PHE A 26 -1.83 43.00 -52.18
C PHE A 26 -2.20 42.98 -53.67
N ILE A 27 -2.76 41.88 -54.18
CA ILE A 27 -3.21 41.79 -55.58
C ILE A 27 -4.31 42.82 -55.86
N PHE A 28 -5.28 42.96 -54.95
CA PHE A 28 -6.37 43.92 -55.09
C PHE A 28 -5.87 45.38 -55.10
N THR A 29 -4.99 45.74 -54.16
CA THR A 29 -4.48 47.12 -54.07
C THR A 29 -3.56 47.48 -55.22
N MET A 30 -2.68 46.57 -55.65
CA MET A 30 -1.77 46.80 -56.76
C MET A 30 -2.50 46.90 -58.10
N SER A 31 -3.50 46.04 -58.34
CA SER A 31 -4.30 46.11 -59.56
C SER A 31 -5.12 47.41 -59.65
N LEU A 32 -5.67 47.87 -58.53
CA LEU A 32 -6.37 49.16 -58.46
C LEU A 32 -5.44 50.35 -58.73
N PHE A 33 -4.28 50.39 -58.06
CA PHE A 33 -3.29 51.45 -58.26
C PHE A 33 -2.78 51.48 -59.71
N PHE A 34 -2.45 50.31 -60.26
CA PHE A 34 -2.01 50.18 -61.64
C PHE A 34 -3.10 50.62 -62.63
N SER A 35 -4.37 50.30 -62.38
CA SER A 35 -5.47 50.71 -63.25
C SER A 35 -5.72 52.22 -63.23
N ILE A 36 -5.54 52.90 -62.08
CA ILE A 36 -5.65 54.37 -62.00
C ILE A 36 -4.52 55.04 -62.77
N ILE A 37 -3.31 54.48 -62.70
CA ILE A 37 -2.17 54.98 -63.47
C ILE A 37 -2.39 54.73 -64.97
N ASP A 38 -2.82 53.52 -65.35
CA ASP A 38 -3.08 53.17 -66.75
C ASP A 38 -4.15 54.08 -67.37
N GLN A 39 -5.25 54.36 -66.65
CA GLN A 39 -6.29 55.28 -67.11
C GLN A 39 -5.78 56.72 -67.30
N ARG A 40 -4.81 57.15 -66.48
CA ARG A 40 -4.27 58.51 -66.52
C ARG A 40 -3.17 58.71 -67.57
N TYR A 41 -2.41 57.65 -67.86
CA TYR A 41 -1.20 57.72 -68.68
C TYR A 41 -1.23 56.82 -69.94
N ASN A 42 -2.30 56.05 -70.17
CA ASN A 42 -2.47 55.09 -71.27
C ASN A 42 -1.22 54.20 -71.47
N ILE A 43 -0.84 53.46 -70.43
CA ILE A 43 0.39 52.67 -70.41
C ILE A 43 0.22 51.39 -71.24
N ILE A 44 -0.98 50.79 -71.23
CA ILE A 44 -1.32 49.57 -71.98
C ILE A 44 -2.26 49.90 -73.13
N ASN A 45 -1.89 49.47 -74.34
CA ASN A 45 -2.77 49.56 -75.51
C ASN A 45 -3.66 48.30 -75.58
N TRP A 46 -4.87 48.40 -75.03
CA TRP A 46 -5.83 47.29 -74.97
C TRP A 46 -6.43 46.99 -76.37
N PRO A 47 -6.49 45.73 -76.83
CA PRO A 47 -7.05 45.37 -78.14
C PRO A 47 -8.56 45.67 -78.27
N CYS A 48 -9.04 46.05 -79.46
CA CYS A 48 -10.43 46.49 -79.69
C CYS A 48 -11.53 45.45 -79.41
N GLU A 49 -11.22 44.16 -79.29
CA GLU A 49 -12.18 43.09 -78.93
C GLU A 49 -12.11 42.65 -77.46
N TYR A 50 -11.17 43.22 -76.69
CA TYR A 50 -10.83 42.77 -75.35
C TYR A 50 -11.91 43.14 -74.30
N GLU A 51 -12.72 44.15 -74.55
CA GLU A 51 -13.84 44.56 -73.69
C GLU A 51 -14.93 43.50 -73.59
N ASN A 52 -15.26 42.84 -74.71
CA ASN A 52 -16.22 41.74 -74.73
C ASN A 52 -15.71 40.52 -73.95
N ILE A 53 -14.41 40.24 -74.03
CA ILE A 53 -13.77 39.13 -73.29
C ILE A 53 -13.80 39.41 -71.78
N ILE A 54 -13.47 40.63 -71.35
CA ILE A 54 -13.55 41.04 -69.93
C ILE A 54 -14.99 40.94 -69.42
N GLY A 55 -15.97 41.38 -70.21
CA GLY A 55 -17.39 41.27 -69.87
C GLY A 55 -17.86 39.82 -69.66
N ILE A 56 -17.45 38.90 -70.53
CA ILE A 56 -17.76 37.46 -70.40
C ILE A 56 -17.11 36.87 -69.15
N VAL A 57 -15.83 37.19 -68.88
CA VAL A 57 -15.12 36.71 -67.69
C VAL A 57 -15.75 37.24 -66.41
N LEU A 58 -16.17 38.50 -66.39
CA LEU A 58 -16.89 39.12 -65.26
C LEU A 58 -18.22 38.40 -64.98
N GLN A 59 -19.00 38.10 -66.02
CA GLN A 59 -20.25 37.37 -65.89
C GLN A 59 -20.02 35.95 -65.34
N LEU A 60 -19.02 35.25 -65.85
CA LEU A 60 -18.67 33.89 -65.42
C LEU A 60 -18.25 33.87 -63.94
N ILE A 61 -17.39 34.80 -63.52
CA ILE A 61 -16.92 34.88 -62.13
C ILE A 61 -18.06 35.27 -61.19
N THR A 62 -18.92 36.21 -61.60
CA THR A 62 -20.10 36.60 -60.82
C THR A 62 -21.06 35.43 -60.66
N ALA A 63 -21.28 34.63 -61.71
CA ALA A 63 -22.10 33.43 -61.65
C ALA A 63 -21.52 32.36 -60.72
N ILE A 64 -20.22 32.10 -60.79
CA ILE A 64 -19.51 31.17 -59.88
C ILE A 64 -19.64 31.64 -58.43
N THR A 65 -19.47 32.94 -58.19
CA THR A 65 -19.61 33.55 -56.86
C THR A 65 -21.03 33.37 -56.32
N ALA A 66 -22.05 33.66 -57.14
CA ALA A 66 -23.45 33.50 -56.78
C ALA A 66 -23.80 32.03 -56.47
N MET A 67 -23.27 31.08 -57.25
CA MET A 67 -23.44 29.65 -57.00
C MET A 67 -22.87 29.24 -55.64
N ILE A 68 -21.65 29.67 -55.32
CA ILE A 68 -20.98 29.28 -54.08
C ILE A 68 -21.63 29.94 -52.85
N VAL A 69 -22.04 31.20 -52.96
CA VAL A 69 -22.84 31.87 -51.93
C VAL A 69 -24.17 31.14 -51.71
N SER A 70 -24.81 30.65 -52.78
CA SER A 70 -26.05 29.86 -52.68
C SER A 70 -25.83 28.50 -52.00
N ILE A 71 -24.75 27.78 -52.32
CA ILE A 71 -24.37 26.53 -51.64
C ILE A 71 -24.14 26.75 -50.13
N ILE A 72 -23.46 27.84 -49.78
CA ILE A 72 -23.24 28.23 -48.39
C ILE A 72 -24.57 28.57 -47.71
N GLY A 73 -25.45 29.31 -48.40
CA GLY A 73 -26.79 29.63 -47.92
C GLY A 73 -27.64 28.39 -47.62
N ILE A 74 -27.62 27.39 -48.50
CA ILE A 74 -28.30 26.09 -48.28
C ILE A 74 -27.69 25.38 -47.07
N SER A 75 -26.36 25.42 -46.94
CA SER A 75 -25.64 24.77 -45.84
C SER A 75 -25.97 25.38 -44.46
N ILE A 76 -26.47 26.62 -44.39
CA ILE A 76 -26.98 27.21 -43.14
C ILE A 76 -28.18 26.41 -42.61
N SER A 77 -29.06 25.91 -43.49
CA SER A 77 -30.22 25.13 -43.08
C SER A 77 -29.85 23.79 -42.44
N LEU A 78 -28.67 23.25 -42.80
CA LEU A 78 -28.10 22.01 -42.27
C LEU A 78 -27.36 22.17 -40.94
N GLN A 79 -27.19 23.40 -40.42
CA GLN A 79 -26.41 23.66 -39.20
C GLN A 79 -27.07 23.18 -37.90
N ASN A 80 -28.38 22.91 -37.92
CA ASN A 80 -29.11 22.36 -36.77
C ASN A 80 -28.95 20.85 -36.60
N GLU A 81 -28.38 20.16 -37.59
CA GLU A 81 -28.13 18.73 -37.48
C GLU A 81 -27.00 18.41 -36.49
N LYS A 82 -27.12 17.21 -35.90
CA LYS A 82 -26.13 16.70 -34.95
C LYS A 82 -25.05 15.92 -35.70
N VAL A 83 -23.79 16.28 -35.48
CA VAL A 83 -22.60 15.52 -35.89
C VAL A 83 -21.88 15.09 -34.61
N PHE A 84 -21.58 13.79 -34.48
CA PHE A 84 -21.05 13.20 -33.25
C PHE A 84 -21.89 13.54 -32.00
N GLY A 85 -23.22 13.55 -32.14
CA GLY A 85 -24.15 13.87 -31.06
C GLY A 85 -24.34 15.37 -30.76
N ILE A 86 -23.63 16.27 -31.46
CA ILE A 86 -23.62 17.71 -31.16
C ILE A 86 -24.02 18.55 -32.37
N LYS A 87 -24.75 19.64 -32.12
CA LYS A 87 -25.11 20.60 -33.16
C LYS A 87 -23.85 21.16 -33.84
N LEU A 88 -23.85 21.16 -35.17
CA LEU A 88 -22.73 21.66 -35.97
C LEU A 88 -22.36 23.12 -35.63
N THR A 89 -23.36 23.96 -35.28
CA THR A 89 -23.15 25.34 -34.81
C THR A 89 -22.23 25.43 -33.59
N THR A 90 -22.41 24.55 -32.61
CA THR A 90 -21.60 24.51 -31.39
C THR A 90 -20.17 24.07 -31.69
N LEU A 91 -19.99 23.09 -32.58
CA LEU A 91 -18.66 22.65 -33.03
C LEU A 91 -17.94 23.75 -33.81
N TYR A 92 -18.67 24.48 -34.66
CA TYR A 92 -18.12 25.61 -35.43
C TYR A 92 -17.62 26.74 -34.51
N ALA A 93 -18.36 27.05 -33.44
CA ALA A 93 -17.95 28.04 -32.44
C ALA A 93 -16.67 27.66 -31.67
N LEU A 94 -16.33 26.38 -31.60
CA LEU A 94 -15.16 25.86 -30.87
C LEU A 94 -13.88 25.81 -31.74
N ARG A 95 -13.95 26.27 -32.99
CA ARG A 95 -12.81 26.27 -33.90
C ARG A 95 -11.70 27.22 -33.42
N LYS A 96 -10.48 26.70 -33.31
CA LYS A 96 -9.30 27.48 -32.87
C LYS A 96 -8.59 28.19 -34.04
N ARG A 97 -8.74 27.68 -35.28
CA ARG A 97 -8.26 28.36 -36.49
C ARG A 97 -9.07 29.62 -36.78
N LYS A 98 -8.38 30.63 -37.33
CA LYS A 98 -9.04 31.80 -37.94
C LYS A 98 -9.94 31.31 -39.08
N HIS A 99 -11.14 31.85 -39.14
CA HIS A 99 -12.16 31.50 -40.13
C HIS A 99 -13.02 32.72 -40.43
N TYR A 100 -13.69 32.69 -41.58
CA TYR A 100 -14.69 33.69 -41.92
C TYR A 100 -16.04 33.26 -41.37
N SER A 101 -16.78 34.16 -40.73
CA SER A 101 -18.18 33.86 -40.41
C SER A 101 -18.99 33.78 -41.71
N VAL A 102 -20.09 33.02 -41.70
CA VAL A 102 -20.95 32.87 -42.88
C VAL A 102 -21.41 34.23 -43.41
N LEU A 103 -21.77 35.15 -42.50
CA LEU A 103 -22.16 36.51 -42.84
C LEU A 103 -21.01 37.29 -43.49
N GLN A 104 -19.77 37.14 -42.98
CA GLN A 104 -18.60 37.77 -43.57
C GLN A 104 -18.36 37.29 -45.00
N ILE A 105 -18.52 35.99 -45.28
CA ILE A 105 -18.36 35.45 -46.63
C ILE A 105 -19.38 36.09 -47.59
N ILE A 106 -20.64 36.17 -47.18
CA ILE A 106 -21.71 36.75 -47.99
C ILE A 106 -21.43 38.23 -48.27
N ILE A 107 -21.10 39.01 -47.25
CA ILE A 107 -20.82 40.46 -47.38
C ILE A 107 -19.60 40.70 -48.26
N ILE A 108 -18.51 39.96 -48.05
CA ILE A 108 -17.28 40.09 -48.82
C ILE A 108 -17.53 39.74 -50.29
N SER A 109 -18.25 38.64 -50.57
CA SER A 109 -18.59 38.22 -51.93
C SER A 109 -19.46 39.25 -52.66
N ILE A 110 -20.52 39.76 -52.00
CA ILE A 110 -21.40 40.79 -52.59
C ILE A 110 -20.59 42.08 -52.84
N SER A 111 -19.76 42.49 -51.89
CA SER A 111 -18.94 43.70 -52.00
C SER A 111 -17.95 43.60 -53.15
N PHE A 112 -17.27 42.46 -53.31
CA PHE A 112 -16.35 42.25 -54.42
C PHE A 112 -17.06 42.21 -55.77
N CYS A 113 -18.22 41.58 -55.89
CA CYS A 113 -19.02 41.62 -57.12
C CYS A 113 -19.46 43.06 -57.47
N ALA A 114 -19.93 43.83 -56.49
CA ALA A 114 -20.32 45.22 -56.69
C ALA A 114 -19.13 46.10 -57.11
N LEU A 115 -17.97 45.94 -56.46
CA LEU A 115 -16.74 46.63 -56.84
C LEU A 115 -16.27 46.25 -58.25
N ASN A 116 -16.37 44.97 -58.61
CA ASN A 116 -15.96 44.50 -59.94
C ASN A 116 -16.85 45.10 -61.05
N ILE A 117 -18.16 45.19 -60.81
CA ILE A 117 -19.10 45.87 -61.72
C ILE A 117 -18.81 47.38 -61.77
N ALA A 118 -18.54 48.02 -60.64
CA ALA A 118 -18.20 49.43 -60.60
C ALA A 118 -16.91 49.74 -61.37
N PHE A 119 -15.86 48.93 -61.23
CA PHE A 119 -14.62 49.08 -62.00
C PHE A 119 -14.82 48.88 -63.49
N TYR A 120 -15.71 47.96 -63.90
CA TYR A 120 -16.08 47.80 -65.29
C TYR A 120 -16.80 49.03 -65.84
N MET A 121 -17.75 49.61 -65.10
CA MET A 121 -18.47 50.83 -65.51
C MET A 121 -17.57 52.08 -65.59
N LEU A 122 -16.50 52.12 -64.77
CA LEU A 122 -15.51 53.21 -64.76
C LEU A 122 -14.35 53.00 -65.75
N ASP A 123 -14.42 51.95 -66.57
CA ASP A 123 -13.40 51.54 -67.54
C ASP A 123 -12.00 51.27 -66.94
N LEU A 124 -11.97 50.77 -65.71
CA LEU A 124 -10.74 50.42 -64.99
C LEU A 124 -10.34 48.96 -65.28
N LYS A 125 -9.85 48.71 -66.51
CA LYS A 125 -9.62 47.36 -67.06
C LYS A 125 -8.68 46.48 -66.22
N ALA A 126 -7.55 47.02 -65.75
CA ALA A 126 -6.62 46.27 -64.91
C ALA A 126 -7.19 45.96 -63.51
N ALA A 127 -8.01 46.87 -62.96
CA ALA A 127 -8.68 46.65 -61.69
C ALA A 127 -9.69 45.51 -61.81
N VAL A 128 -10.46 45.43 -62.90
CA VAL A 128 -11.44 44.35 -63.17
C VAL A 128 -10.77 42.97 -63.22
N ILE A 129 -9.59 42.85 -63.84
CA ILE A 129 -8.83 41.59 -63.89
C ILE A 129 -8.31 41.24 -62.49
N GLY A 130 -7.75 42.22 -61.77
CA GLY A 130 -7.24 42.01 -60.42
C GLY A 130 -8.32 41.63 -59.40
N THR A 131 -9.47 42.28 -59.42
CA THR A 131 -10.64 41.92 -58.60
C THR A 131 -11.17 40.55 -58.95
N SER A 132 -11.23 40.21 -60.23
CA SER A 132 -11.65 38.89 -60.71
C SER A 132 -10.76 37.77 -60.18
N ILE A 133 -9.43 37.94 -60.21
CA ILE A 133 -8.47 37.00 -59.61
C ILE A 133 -8.64 36.95 -58.09
N THR A 134 -8.82 38.10 -57.44
CA THR A 134 -9.02 38.23 -56.00
C THR A 134 -10.28 37.47 -55.54
N ILE A 135 -11.38 37.60 -56.27
CA ILE A 135 -12.64 36.87 -56.04
C ILE A 135 -12.41 35.37 -56.16
N LEU A 136 -11.74 34.92 -57.22
CA LEU A 136 -11.49 33.50 -57.45
C LEU A 136 -10.62 32.89 -56.34
N LEU A 137 -9.55 33.57 -55.92
CA LEU A 137 -8.70 33.13 -54.82
C LEU A 137 -9.45 33.10 -53.47
N PHE A 138 -10.23 34.14 -53.17
CA PHE A 138 -11.05 34.19 -51.97
C PHE A 138 -12.07 33.04 -51.92
N ILE A 139 -12.76 32.80 -53.04
CA ILE A 139 -13.71 31.70 -53.19
C ILE A 139 -13.02 30.35 -53.01
N LEU A 140 -11.86 30.14 -53.64
CA LEU A 140 -11.11 28.90 -53.52
C LEU A 140 -10.69 28.65 -52.06
N GLN A 141 -10.30 29.71 -51.33
CA GLN A 141 -10.01 29.63 -49.90
C GLN A 141 -11.25 29.24 -49.08
N VAL A 142 -12.42 29.83 -49.36
CA VAL A 142 -13.68 29.51 -48.69
C VAL A 142 -14.09 28.07 -48.97
N VAL A 143 -14.00 27.63 -50.22
CA VAL A 143 -14.31 26.24 -50.63
C VAL A 143 -13.37 25.25 -49.95
N TYR A 144 -12.08 25.58 -49.76
CA TYR A 144 -11.14 24.68 -49.11
C TYR A 144 -11.29 24.63 -47.58
N LEU A 145 -11.59 25.77 -46.93
CA LEU A 145 -11.57 25.86 -45.46
C LEU A 145 -12.95 25.72 -44.78
N GLU A 146 -14.03 26.12 -45.46
CA GLU A 146 -15.35 26.26 -44.85
C GLU A 146 -16.34 25.21 -45.35
N VAL A 147 -16.36 24.93 -46.65
CA VAL A 147 -17.29 23.95 -47.26
C VAL A 147 -17.14 22.55 -46.66
N PRO A 148 -15.93 21.99 -46.40
CA PRO A 148 -15.81 20.65 -45.84
C PRO A 148 -16.43 20.52 -44.44
N ILE A 149 -16.42 21.57 -43.64
CA ILE A 149 -17.03 21.57 -42.29
C ILE A 149 -18.55 21.70 -42.43
N MET A 150 -19.02 22.58 -43.31
CA MET A 150 -20.45 22.80 -43.56
C MET A 150 -21.14 21.58 -44.16
N VAL A 151 -20.44 20.82 -45.01
CA VAL A 151 -20.89 19.55 -45.60
C VAL A 151 -20.65 18.36 -44.66
N LYS A 152 -20.21 18.61 -43.41
CA LYS A 152 -20.03 17.59 -42.36
C LYS A 152 -19.03 16.49 -42.70
N THR A 153 -17.96 16.82 -43.42
CA THR A 153 -16.89 15.85 -43.67
C THR A 153 -16.24 15.45 -42.34
N GLU A 154 -16.25 14.15 -42.03
CA GLU A 154 -15.79 13.64 -40.74
C GLU A 154 -14.38 14.10 -40.39
N ASN A 155 -13.46 14.06 -41.35
CA ASN A 155 -12.07 14.49 -41.17
C ASN A 155 -11.95 15.95 -40.70
N SER A 156 -12.79 16.84 -41.23
CA SER A 156 -12.76 18.26 -40.89
C SER A 156 -13.30 18.51 -39.49
N VAL A 157 -14.35 17.78 -39.09
CA VAL A 157 -14.93 17.88 -37.74
C VAL A 157 -14.00 17.26 -36.71
N LYS A 158 -13.46 16.07 -36.99
CA LYS A 158 -12.45 15.40 -36.17
C LYS A 158 -11.26 16.35 -35.93
N LYS A 159 -10.80 17.07 -36.95
CA LYS A 159 -9.71 18.07 -36.83
C LYS A 159 -10.01 19.19 -35.82
N ILE A 160 -11.26 19.66 -35.72
CA ILE A 160 -11.68 20.64 -34.71
C ILE A 160 -11.52 20.04 -33.30
N LEU A 161 -11.88 18.76 -33.11
CA LEU A 161 -11.70 18.06 -31.84
C LEU A 161 -10.21 17.97 -31.46
N LYS A 162 -9.36 17.54 -32.39
CA LYS A 162 -7.90 17.44 -32.17
C LYS A 162 -7.28 18.77 -31.78
N GLU A 163 -7.66 19.86 -32.43
CA GLU A 163 -7.14 21.19 -32.12
C GLU A 163 -7.57 21.68 -30.74
N ASN A 164 -8.79 21.37 -30.32
CA ASN A 164 -9.25 21.67 -28.97
C ASN A 164 -8.50 20.86 -27.91
N PHE A 165 -8.20 19.58 -28.17
CA PHE A 165 -7.38 18.75 -27.27
C PHE A 165 -5.96 19.31 -27.12
N ILE A 166 -5.33 19.70 -28.23
CA ILE A 166 -4.00 20.34 -28.22
C ILE A 166 -4.04 21.66 -27.46
N ASP A 167 -5.06 22.49 -27.67
CA ASP A 167 -5.21 23.77 -26.96
C ASP A 167 -5.38 23.55 -25.45
N CYS A 168 -6.21 22.58 -25.05
CA CYS A 168 -6.41 22.24 -23.63
C CYS A 168 -5.11 21.76 -22.97
N TYR A 169 -4.32 20.95 -23.68
CA TYR A 169 -3.02 20.49 -23.19
C TYR A 169 -2.00 21.65 -23.04
N ILE A 170 -1.94 22.55 -24.01
CA ILE A 170 -1.01 23.69 -24.01
C ILE A 170 -1.40 24.72 -22.93
N CYS A 171 -2.70 24.97 -22.78
CA CYS A 171 -3.24 25.97 -21.87
C CYS A 171 -3.50 25.45 -20.45
N GLU A 172 -3.44 24.13 -20.25
CA GLU A 172 -3.80 23.44 -19.00
C GLU A 172 -5.23 23.78 -18.56
N SER A 173 -6.15 23.79 -19.53
CA SER A 173 -7.57 24.08 -19.32
C SER A 173 -8.42 22.81 -19.42
N GLU A 174 -9.57 22.82 -18.74
CA GLU A 174 -10.55 21.74 -18.87
C GLU A 174 -11.12 21.66 -20.29
N THR A 175 -11.40 20.43 -20.73
CA THR A 175 -12.03 20.17 -22.02
C THR A 175 -13.47 20.71 -22.01
N PRO A 176 -13.85 21.58 -22.95
CA PRO A 176 -15.22 22.11 -23.02
C PRO A 176 -16.25 20.98 -23.11
N LYS A 177 -17.40 21.14 -22.42
CA LYS A 177 -18.48 20.13 -22.42
C LYS A 177 -18.85 19.63 -23.83
N PRO A 178 -19.02 20.47 -24.87
CA PRO A 178 -19.31 19.96 -26.19
C PRO A 178 -18.16 19.12 -26.78
N ILE A 179 -16.90 19.43 -26.51
CA ILE A 179 -15.80 18.57 -26.99
C ILE A 179 -15.84 17.21 -26.28
N LYS A 180 -16.13 17.21 -24.97
CA LYS A 180 -16.30 15.99 -24.18
C LYS A 180 -17.43 15.12 -24.72
N ASP A 181 -18.60 15.70 -24.98
CA ASP A 181 -19.77 14.97 -25.48
C ASP A 181 -19.52 14.36 -26.87
N ALA A 182 -18.80 15.06 -27.76
CA ALA A 182 -18.46 14.54 -29.09
C ALA A 182 -17.45 13.40 -29.03
N VAL A 183 -16.45 13.50 -28.14
CA VAL A 183 -15.50 12.40 -27.94
C VAL A 183 -16.19 11.20 -27.29
N ARG A 184 -17.10 11.42 -26.33
CA ARG A 184 -17.92 10.34 -25.77
C ARG A 184 -18.71 9.60 -26.85
N TYR A 185 -19.27 10.33 -27.82
CA TYR A 185 -19.93 9.72 -28.97
C TYR A 185 -18.98 8.81 -29.77
N LEU A 186 -17.78 9.32 -30.10
CA LEU A 186 -16.77 8.58 -30.86
C LEU A 186 -16.28 7.30 -30.14
N LEU A 187 -16.25 7.31 -28.80
CA LEU A 187 -15.81 6.16 -28.00
C LEU A 187 -16.72 4.93 -28.20
N TYR A 188 -17.99 5.11 -28.56
CA TYR A 188 -18.89 3.98 -28.85
C TYR A 188 -19.30 3.84 -30.31
N SER A 189 -19.17 4.87 -31.14
CA SER A 189 -19.44 4.78 -32.59
C SER A 189 -18.26 4.20 -33.38
N ASP A 190 -17.02 4.56 -33.03
CA ASP A 190 -15.83 4.17 -33.79
C ASP A 190 -15.01 3.11 -33.02
N THR A 191 -14.49 3.48 -31.84
CA THR A 191 -13.69 2.70 -30.85
C THR A 191 -12.69 3.63 -30.16
N LEU A 192 -12.19 3.23 -28.97
CA LEU A 192 -11.10 3.95 -28.30
C LEU A 192 -9.83 3.95 -29.14
N LYS A 193 -9.51 2.84 -29.82
CA LYS A 193 -8.36 2.71 -30.72
C LYS A 193 -8.36 3.79 -31.80
N SER A 194 -9.43 3.81 -32.61
CA SER A 194 -9.55 4.75 -33.73
C SER A 194 -9.57 6.21 -33.26
N THR A 195 -10.20 6.46 -32.11
CA THR A 195 -10.25 7.81 -31.51
C THR A 195 -8.87 8.25 -31.02
N PHE A 196 -8.08 7.35 -30.43
CA PHE A 196 -6.72 7.64 -29.97
C PHE A 196 -5.77 7.88 -31.15
N GLU A 197 -5.72 6.98 -32.13
CA GLU A 197 -4.90 7.12 -33.35
C GLU A 197 -5.23 8.41 -34.12
N PHE A 198 -6.50 8.85 -34.06
CA PHE A 198 -6.87 10.13 -34.63
C PHE A 198 -6.30 11.33 -33.84
N LEU A 199 -6.40 11.29 -32.50
CA LEU A 199 -6.01 12.40 -31.62
C LEU A 199 -4.51 12.49 -31.35
N GLU A 200 -3.77 11.39 -31.48
CA GLU A 200 -2.34 11.33 -31.20
C GLU A 200 -1.51 12.23 -32.11
N VAL A 201 -0.35 12.65 -31.63
CA VAL A 201 0.60 13.46 -32.38
C VAL A 201 1.92 12.71 -32.42
N ASP A 202 2.45 12.53 -33.64
CA ASP A 202 3.71 11.84 -33.87
C ASP A 202 4.84 12.48 -33.05
N SER A 203 5.66 11.62 -32.43
CA SER A 203 6.85 12.01 -31.65
C SER A 203 6.60 12.81 -30.35
N GLU A 204 5.35 12.98 -29.91
CA GLU A 204 5.00 13.78 -28.72
C GLU A 204 4.38 12.94 -27.59
N GLN A 205 5.24 12.18 -26.89
CA GLN A 205 4.82 11.22 -25.86
C GLN A 205 4.02 11.83 -24.71
N GLU A 206 4.38 13.03 -24.24
CA GLU A 206 3.69 13.68 -23.10
C GLU A 206 2.25 14.10 -23.44
N TYR A 207 2.02 14.55 -24.68
CA TYR A 207 0.67 14.82 -25.15
C TYR A 207 -0.12 13.52 -25.36
N ASN A 208 0.50 12.47 -25.89
CA ASN A 208 -0.17 11.19 -26.08
C ASN A 208 -0.56 10.53 -24.74
N LYS A 209 0.26 10.68 -23.68
CA LYS A 209 -0.12 10.33 -22.30
C LYS A 209 -1.36 11.09 -21.83
N TYR A 210 -1.39 12.41 -22.02
CA TYR A 210 -2.55 13.24 -21.67
C TYR A 210 -3.82 12.80 -22.42
N THR A 211 -3.71 12.60 -23.73
CA THR A 211 -4.83 12.16 -24.58
C THR A 211 -5.41 10.83 -24.12
N LEU A 212 -4.56 9.83 -23.87
CA LEU A 212 -5.03 8.53 -23.39
C LEU A 212 -5.79 8.64 -22.06
N ILE A 213 -5.24 9.38 -21.09
CA ILE A 213 -5.90 9.56 -19.79
C ILE A 213 -7.25 10.26 -19.96
N LYS A 214 -7.35 11.30 -20.80
CA LYS A 214 -8.63 11.97 -21.07
C LYS A 214 -9.65 11.06 -21.74
N LEU A 215 -9.23 10.19 -22.65
CA LEU A 215 -10.14 9.20 -23.25
C LEU A 215 -10.64 8.20 -22.21
N LEU A 216 -9.78 7.73 -21.31
CA LEU A 216 -10.18 6.83 -20.23
C LEU A 216 -11.12 7.50 -19.21
N GLU A 217 -10.89 8.78 -18.86
CA GLU A 217 -11.78 9.58 -18.02
C GLU A 217 -13.17 9.73 -18.68
N PHE A 218 -13.21 10.08 -19.97
CA PHE A 218 -14.47 10.26 -20.69
C PHE A 218 -15.22 8.95 -20.90
N GLN A 219 -14.49 7.85 -21.10
CA GLN A 219 -15.06 6.51 -21.11
C GLN A 219 -15.71 6.17 -19.76
N GLN A 220 -15.04 6.49 -18.66
CA GLN A 220 -15.58 6.30 -17.32
C GLN A 220 -16.86 7.11 -17.14
N ASP A 221 -16.82 8.41 -17.43
CA ASP A 221 -18.00 9.28 -17.29
C ASP A 221 -19.18 8.77 -18.12
N LEU A 222 -18.93 8.32 -19.35
CA LEU A 222 -19.95 7.70 -20.19
C LEU A 222 -20.54 6.44 -19.54
N ALA A 223 -19.71 5.57 -18.96
CA ALA A 223 -20.17 4.36 -18.30
C ALA A 223 -21.07 4.65 -17.09
N PHE A 224 -20.80 5.70 -16.31
CA PHE A 224 -21.64 6.10 -15.18
C PHE A 224 -23.00 6.67 -15.61
N ASP A 225 -23.06 7.35 -16.76
CA ASP A 225 -24.30 7.94 -17.28
C ASP A 225 -25.26 6.89 -17.86
N LEU A 226 -24.77 5.68 -18.22
CA LEU A 226 -25.56 4.62 -18.87
C LEU A 226 -26.85 4.26 -18.14
N LYS A 227 -26.81 4.22 -16.81
CA LYS A 227 -27.98 3.81 -16.01
C LYS A 227 -29.12 4.84 -16.04
N THR A 228 -28.80 6.12 -16.28
CA THR A 228 -29.74 7.23 -16.05
C THR A 228 -30.17 7.98 -17.29
N GLN A 229 -29.37 7.98 -18.37
CA GLN A 229 -29.56 8.87 -19.51
C GLN A 229 -29.92 8.17 -20.84
N TYR A 230 -29.81 6.84 -20.91
CA TYR A 230 -29.93 6.10 -22.16
C TYR A 230 -31.05 5.05 -22.05
N ASP A 231 -31.65 4.71 -23.19
CA ASP A 231 -32.60 3.60 -23.27
C ASP A 231 -31.90 2.23 -23.34
N ASP A 232 -32.64 1.13 -23.25
CA ASP A 232 -32.06 -0.21 -23.15
C ASP A 232 -31.30 -0.63 -24.42
N HIS A 233 -31.73 -0.15 -25.60
CA HIS A 233 -31.05 -0.44 -26.87
C HIS A 233 -29.72 0.33 -26.95
N GLU A 234 -29.71 1.61 -26.59
CA GLU A 234 -28.52 2.44 -26.50
C GLU A 234 -27.54 1.90 -25.44
N LYS A 235 -28.04 1.44 -24.29
CA LYS A 235 -27.21 0.81 -23.25
C LYS A 235 -26.44 -0.38 -23.80
N ILE A 236 -27.09 -1.26 -24.55
CA ILE A 236 -26.45 -2.44 -25.16
C ILE A 236 -25.32 -2.02 -26.09
N ILE A 237 -25.58 -1.09 -27.01
CA ILE A 237 -24.59 -0.63 -27.99
C ILE A 237 -23.39 0.00 -27.26
N ILE A 238 -23.67 1.00 -26.41
CA ILE A 238 -22.61 1.75 -25.73
C ILE A 238 -21.83 0.82 -24.81
N GLY A 239 -22.50 0.06 -23.95
CA GLY A 239 -21.83 -0.82 -22.98
C GLY A 239 -21.02 -1.94 -23.66
N SER A 240 -21.47 -2.46 -24.80
CA SER A 240 -20.69 -3.41 -25.60
C SER A 240 -19.41 -2.78 -26.13
N SER A 241 -19.50 -1.58 -26.71
CA SER A 241 -18.33 -0.84 -27.22
C SER A 241 -17.36 -0.47 -26.10
N LEU A 242 -17.84 -0.02 -24.93
CA LEU A 242 -16.99 0.29 -23.79
C LEU A 242 -16.30 -0.96 -23.22
N LEU A 243 -16.99 -2.10 -23.21
CA LEU A 243 -16.42 -3.38 -22.81
C LEU A 243 -15.29 -3.79 -23.77
N GLU A 244 -15.50 -3.69 -25.09
CA GLU A 244 -14.45 -3.94 -26.09
C GLU A 244 -13.26 -3.01 -25.90
N ASN A 245 -13.50 -1.70 -25.73
CA ASN A 245 -12.43 -0.71 -25.53
C ASN A 245 -11.55 -1.04 -24.32
N VAL A 246 -12.14 -1.45 -23.18
CA VAL A 246 -11.37 -1.86 -22.01
C VAL A 246 -10.51 -3.08 -22.33
N PHE A 247 -11.08 -4.08 -23.01
CA PHE A 247 -10.33 -5.28 -23.38
C PHE A 247 -9.22 -4.98 -24.39
N ASP A 248 -9.44 -4.10 -25.36
CA ASP A 248 -8.40 -3.69 -26.30
C ASP A 248 -7.21 -3.02 -25.61
N VAL A 249 -7.46 -2.24 -24.55
CA VAL A 249 -6.40 -1.65 -23.71
C VAL A 249 -5.67 -2.74 -22.90
N LEU A 250 -6.40 -3.63 -22.24
CA LEU A 250 -5.82 -4.71 -21.42
C LEU A 250 -4.98 -5.69 -22.27
N LEU A 251 -5.45 -6.00 -23.47
CA LEU A 251 -4.81 -6.94 -24.39
C LEU A 251 -3.75 -6.30 -25.29
N ARG A 252 -3.48 -5.00 -25.10
CA ARG A 252 -2.56 -4.20 -25.94
C ARG A 252 -2.87 -4.31 -27.45
N HIS A 253 -4.15 -4.36 -27.82
CA HIS A 253 -4.57 -4.28 -29.22
C HIS A 253 -4.42 -2.87 -29.82
N ILE A 254 -4.16 -1.89 -28.95
CA ILE A 254 -3.83 -0.51 -29.29
C ILE A 254 -2.33 -0.33 -29.17
N ALA A 255 -1.70 0.20 -30.23
CA ALA A 255 -0.26 0.37 -30.33
C ALA A 255 0.24 1.56 -29.49
N PHE A 256 0.27 1.41 -28.17
CA PHE A 256 0.86 2.40 -27.27
C PHE A 256 2.38 2.21 -27.15
N SER A 257 3.13 3.32 -27.13
CA SER A 257 4.52 3.27 -26.64
C SER A 257 4.56 2.90 -25.15
N GLU A 258 5.60 2.22 -24.67
CA GLU A 258 5.72 1.81 -23.26
C GLU A 258 5.52 2.97 -22.26
N PRO A 259 6.07 4.19 -22.46
CA PRO A 259 5.81 5.31 -21.54
C PRO A 259 4.35 5.74 -21.50
N VAL A 260 3.59 5.56 -22.59
CA VAL A 260 2.16 5.86 -22.65
C VAL A 260 1.37 4.75 -21.96
N TYR A 261 1.73 3.49 -22.19
CA TYR A 261 1.07 2.35 -21.55
C TYR A 261 1.27 2.32 -20.03
N SER A 262 2.42 2.76 -19.52
CA SER A 262 2.66 2.83 -18.08
C SER A 262 1.62 3.70 -17.35
N LYS A 263 1.06 4.72 -18.02
CA LYS A 263 -0.03 5.54 -17.47
C LYS A 263 -1.34 4.79 -17.34
N VAL A 264 -1.58 3.76 -18.15
CA VAL A 264 -2.73 2.86 -17.97
C VAL A 264 -2.58 2.08 -16.66
N ILE A 265 -1.39 1.55 -16.38
CA ILE A 265 -1.11 0.79 -15.15
C ILE A 265 -1.31 1.67 -13.92
N GLU A 266 -0.75 2.89 -13.93
CA GLU A 266 -0.93 3.88 -12.85
C GLU A 266 -2.41 4.24 -12.64
N ASN A 267 -3.21 4.28 -13.72
CA ASN A 267 -4.61 4.70 -13.70
C ASN A 267 -5.59 3.53 -13.95
N LYS A 268 -5.21 2.30 -13.59
CA LYS A 268 -6.02 1.08 -13.81
C LYS A 268 -7.44 1.17 -13.25
N HIS A 269 -7.64 2.01 -12.23
CA HIS A 269 -8.95 2.28 -11.62
C HIS A 269 -9.98 2.83 -12.62
N LEU A 270 -9.56 3.56 -13.66
CA LEU A 270 -10.44 4.09 -14.71
C LEU A 270 -11.07 2.94 -15.52
N LEU A 271 -10.27 1.92 -15.89
CA LEU A 271 -10.76 0.73 -16.58
C LEU A 271 -11.70 -0.10 -15.70
N ILE A 272 -11.30 -0.30 -14.45
CA ILE A 272 -12.04 -1.12 -13.50
C ILE A 272 -13.41 -0.52 -13.18
N ARG A 273 -13.49 0.81 -13.01
CA ARG A 273 -14.77 1.51 -12.80
C ARG A 273 -15.73 1.36 -13.97
N VAL A 274 -15.23 1.39 -15.21
CA VAL A 274 -16.04 1.12 -16.41
C VAL A 274 -16.60 -0.29 -16.36
N LEU A 275 -15.77 -1.29 -16.08
CA LEU A 275 -16.20 -2.68 -15.96
C LEU A 275 -17.26 -2.88 -14.88
N PHE A 276 -17.14 -2.20 -13.72
CA PHE A 276 -18.17 -2.24 -12.68
C PHE A 276 -19.51 -1.67 -13.13
N GLN A 277 -19.52 -0.56 -13.89
CA GLN A 277 -20.78 0.00 -14.38
C GLN A 277 -21.43 -0.91 -15.42
N ILE A 278 -20.64 -1.48 -16.33
CA ILE A 278 -21.13 -2.41 -17.35
C ILE A 278 -21.69 -3.68 -16.71
N GLN A 279 -21.04 -4.19 -15.66
CA GLN A 279 -21.48 -5.38 -14.92
C GLN A 279 -22.87 -5.22 -14.27
N LYS A 280 -23.27 -3.99 -13.96
CA LYS A 280 -24.58 -3.66 -13.38
C LYS A 280 -25.72 -3.59 -14.42
N LEU A 281 -25.41 -3.73 -15.71
CA LEU A 281 -26.37 -3.73 -16.80
C LEU A 281 -26.84 -5.16 -17.13
N PRO A 282 -28.12 -5.51 -16.90
CA PRO A 282 -28.63 -6.86 -17.15
C PRO A 282 -28.44 -7.32 -18.61
N GLU A 283 -28.55 -6.40 -19.56
CA GLU A 283 -28.57 -6.69 -21.00
C GLU A 283 -27.21 -7.17 -21.53
N ILE A 284 -26.10 -6.75 -20.89
CA ILE A 284 -24.72 -7.00 -21.33
C ILE A 284 -24.02 -8.03 -20.44
N GLN A 285 -24.66 -8.44 -19.35
CA GLN A 285 -24.11 -9.32 -18.32
C GLN A 285 -23.53 -10.64 -18.88
N ASN A 286 -24.16 -11.20 -19.92
CA ASN A 286 -23.69 -12.40 -20.59
C ASN A 286 -22.34 -12.19 -21.31
N GLN A 287 -22.24 -11.13 -22.12
CA GLN A 287 -21.03 -10.77 -22.85
C GLN A 287 -19.90 -10.39 -21.87
N PHE A 288 -20.24 -9.61 -20.84
CA PHE A 288 -19.33 -9.26 -19.75
C PHE A 288 -18.73 -10.51 -19.10
N SER A 289 -19.59 -11.45 -18.68
CA SER A 289 -19.15 -12.68 -18.00
C SER A 289 -18.26 -13.54 -18.90
N GLU A 290 -18.53 -13.62 -20.20
CA GLU A 290 -17.71 -14.40 -21.13
C GLU A 290 -16.32 -13.83 -21.32
N LYS A 291 -16.22 -12.50 -21.43
CA LYS A 291 -14.96 -11.76 -21.58
C LYS A 291 -14.13 -11.74 -20.30
N VAL A 292 -14.73 -11.40 -19.15
CA VAL A 292 -14.00 -11.43 -17.87
C VAL A 292 -13.47 -12.83 -17.59
N GLY A 293 -14.28 -13.85 -17.86
CA GLY A 293 -13.85 -15.23 -17.74
C GLY A 293 -12.68 -15.61 -18.68
N SER A 294 -12.61 -15.05 -19.90
CA SER A 294 -11.52 -15.40 -20.84
C SER A 294 -10.15 -14.86 -20.41
N LEU A 295 -10.10 -13.85 -19.53
CA LEU A 295 -8.85 -13.31 -18.98
C LEU A 295 -8.02 -14.38 -18.26
N ILE A 296 -8.65 -15.38 -17.63
CA ILE A 296 -7.97 -16.50 -16.97
C ILE A 296 -7.12 -17.31 -17.95
N VAL A 297 -7.59 -17.48 -19.19
CA VAL A 297 -6.86 -18.24 -20.22
C VAL A 297 -5.58 -17.51 -20.62
N LEU A 298 -5.59 -16.18 -20.60
CA LEU A 298 -4.42 -15.36 -20.94
C LEU A 298 -3.35 -15.42 -19.85
N LEU A 299 -3.76 -15.53 -18.58
CA LEU A 299 -2.86 -15.72 -17.44
C LEU A 299 -2.19 -17.11 -17.41
N ARG A 300 -2.52 -18.01 -18.34
CA ARG A 300 -1.87 -19.32 -18.48
C ARG A 300 -0.47 -19.22 -19.08
N SER A 301 -0.28 -18.40 -20.12
CA SER A 301 0.95 -18.40 -20.92
C SER A 301 1.80 -17.16 -20.66
N SER A 302 2.88 -17.32 -19.89
CA SER A 302 3.93 -16.32 -19.69
C SER A 302 4.77 -16.02 -20.94
N ARG A 303 4.33 -16.46 -22.14
CA ARG A 303 5.09 -16.36 -23.41
C ARG A 303 4.64 -15.22 -24.33
N ASN A 304 3.51 -14.57 -24.06
CA ASN A 304 3.15 -13.35 -24.80
C ASN A 304 3.85 -12.16 -24.14
N ILE A 305 5.06 -11.87 -24.63
CA ILE A 305 5.95 -10.79 -24.15
C ILE A 305 5.25 -9.42 -24.20
N SER A 306 4.20 -9.26 -25.00
CA SER A 306 3.46 -8.01 -25.15
C SER A 306 2.37 -7.77 -24.09
N LEU A 307 1.95 -8.77 -23.31
CA LEU A 307 0.88 -8.59 -22.33
C LEU A 307 1.42 -8.25 -20.94
N ASP A 308 0.65 -7.47 -20.19
CA ASP A 308 0.91 -7.19 -18.77
C ASP A 308 0.03 -8.13 -17.90
N PRO A 309 0.57 -9.28 -17.45
CA PRO A 309 -0.20 -10.24 -16.66
C PRO A 309 -0.55 -9.71 -15.26
N ASP A 310 0.22 -8.74 -14.76
CA ASP A 310 -0.01 -8.11 -13.47
C ASP A 310 -1.26 -7.23 -13.50
N LEU A 311 -1.39 -6.40 -14.54
CA LEU A 311 -2.60 -5.59 -14.73
C LEU A 311 -3.85 -6.46 -14.90
N ILE A 312 -3.76 -7.55 -15.68
CA ILE A 312 -4.88 -8.48 -15.87
C ILE A 312 -5.26 -9.15 -14.54
N ALA A 313 -4.28 -9.63 -13.77
CA ALA A 313 -4.51 -10.22 -12.46
C ALA A 313 -5.19 -9.22 -11.51
N ASP A 314 -4.70 -7.98 -11.45
CA ASP A 314 -5.30 -6.92 -10.63
C ASP A 314 -6.76 -6.66 -11.00
N VAL A 315 -7.09 -6.57 -12.29
CA VAL A 315 -8.47 -6.37 -12.75
C VAL A 315 -9.37 -7.51 -12.25
N ILE A 316 -8.93 -8.76 -12.36
CA ILE A 316 -9.71 -9.92 -11.89
C ILE A 316 -9.89 -9.88 -10.37
N ILE A 317 -8.82 -9.63 -9.62
CA ILE A 317 -8.82 -9.60 -8.15
C ILE A 317 -9.75 -8.49 -7.65
N ILE A 318 -9.59 -7.27 -8.18
CA ILE A 318 -10.35 -6.10 -7.74
C ILE A 318 -11.83 -6.24 -8.10
N LEU A 319 -12.16 -6.68 -9.33
CA LEU A 319 -13.53 -6.93 -9.74
C LEU A 319 -14.20 -7.97 -8.83
N SER A 320 -13.54 -9.11 -8.60
CA SER A 320 -14.07 -10.17 -7.74
C SER A 320 -14.30 -9.67 -6.31
N ALA A 321 -13.33 -8.94 -5.76
CA ALA A 321 -13.39 -8.45 -4.39
C ALA A 321 -14.57 -7.51 -4.15
N TRP A 322 -14.77 -6.55 -5.05
CA TRP A 322 -15.87 -5.58 -4.97
C TRP A 322 -17.24 -6.21 -5.23
N THR A 323 -17.40 -7.05 -6.26
CA THR A 323 -18.71 -7.66 -6.54
C THR A 323 -19.17 -8.50 -5.35
N ILE A 324 -18.26 -9.26 -4.72
CA ILE A 324 -18.60 -10.05 -3.54
C ILE A 324 -19.01 -9.18 -2.36
N LYS A 325 -18.35 -8.04 -2.14
CA LYS A 325 -18.72 -7.07 -1.10
C LYS A 325 -20.11 -6.47 -1.32
N GLU A 326 -20.50 -6.25 -2.58
CA GLU A 326 -21.87 -5.86 -2.95
C GLU A 326 -22.87 -7.04 -2.89
N GLY A 327 -22.40 -8.26 -2.61
CA GLY A 327 -23.22 -9.48 -2.56
C GLY A 327 -23.50 -10.07 -3.94
N ASP A 328 -22.73 -9.74 -4.96
CA ASP A 328 -22.85 -10.18 -6.34
C ASP A 328 -21.79 -11.25 -6.68
N THR A 329 -22.22 -12.35 -7.32
CA THR A 329 -21.38 -13.50 -7.67
C THR A 329 -21.11 -13.65 -9.17
N ILE A 330 -21.53 -12.70 -10.02
CA ILE A 330 -21.39 -12.78 -11.49
C ILE A 330 -19.94 -13.01 -11.92
N VAL A 331 -19.01 -12.22 -11.39
CA VAL A 331 -17.58 -12.32 -11.74
C VAL A 331 -17.03 -13.68 -11.32
N ILE A 332 -17.23 -14.08 -10.07
CA ILE A 332 -16.71 -15.35 -9.58
C ILE A 332 -17.38 -16.57 -10.26
N ASN A 333 -18.65 -16.47 -10.67
CA ASN A 333 -19.32 -17.47 -11.51
C ASN A 333 -18.63 -17.61 -12.87
N ALA A 334 -18.31 -16.50 -13.52
CA ALA A 334 -17.58 -16.49 -14.78
C ALA A 334 -16.20 -17.15 -14.66
N LEU A 335 -15.47 -16.84 -13.58
CA LEU A 335 -14.18 -17.45 -13.28
C LEU A 335 -14.31 -18.95 -12.99
N ARG A 336 -15.24 -19.37 -12.12
CA ARG A 336 -15.52 -20.78 -11.79
C ARG A 336 -15.84 -21.59 -13.03
N ARG A 337 -16.67 -21.07 -13.93
CA ARG A 337 -16.97 -21.71 -15.22
C ARG A 337 -15.71 -21.91 -16.07
N ARG A 338 -14.83 -20.91 -16.12
CA ARG A 338 -13.59 -20.99 -16.91
C ARG A 338 -12.56 -21.94 -16.32
N PHE A 339 -12.39 -21.95 -15.00
CA PHE A 339 -11.58 -22.95 -14.31
C PHE A 339 -12.15 -24.37 -14.48
N SER A 340 -13.47 -24.52 -14.50
CA SER A 340 -14.12 -25.81 -14.77
C SER A 340 -13.83 -26.34 -16.18
N ASN A 341 -13.76 -25.45 -17.17
CA ASN A 341 -13.39 -25.79 -18.55
C ASN A 341 -11.89 -26.07 -18.73
N TYR A 342 -11.03 -25.43 -17.93
CA TYR A 342 -9.57 -25.50 -18.08
C TYR A 342 -8.88 -25.90 -16.79
N LYS A 343 -9.33 -27.01 -16.18
CA LYS A 343 -8.83 -27.49 -14.88
C LYS A 343 -7.32 -27.67 -14.81
N TYR A 344 -6.69 -28.10 -15.91
CA TYR A 344 -5.24 -28.30 -16.00
C TYR A 344 -4.43 -27.01 -15.71
N ILE A 345 -5.03 -25.81 -15.80
CA ILE A 345 -4.35 -24.54 -15.47
C ILE A 345 -3.94 -24.52 -13.99
N LEU A 346 -4.67 -25.23 -13.14
CA LEU A 346 -4.42 -25.31 -11.70
C LEU A 346 -3.30 -26.30 -11.33
N GLU A 347 -2.81 -27.09 -12.29
CA GLU A 347 -1.81 -28.14 -12.03
C GLU A 347 -0.37 -27.64 -12.15
N LYS A 348 -0.15 -26.48 -12.78
CA LYS A 348 1.17 -25.91 -13.05
C LYS A 348 1.28 -24.47 -12.55
N SER A 349 2.46 -24.10 -12.05
CA SER A 349 2.80 -22.71 -11.71
C SER A 349 2.48 -21.76 -12.86
N SER A 350 1.49 -20.87 -12.68
CA SER A 350 1.04 -19.86 -13.64
C SER A 350 0.38 -18.69 -12.90
N TYR A 351 0.28 -17.51 -13.54
CA TYR A 351 -0.44 -16.37 -12.95
C TYR A 351 -1.89 -16.72 -12.62
N ALA A 352 -2.53 -17.55 -13.46
CA ALA A 352 -3.91 -18.00 -13.22
C ALA A 352 -4.04 -18.82 -11.93
N LEU A 353 -3.07 -19.69 -11.63
CA LEU A 353 -3.03 -20.45 -10.38
C LEU A 353 -2.84 -19.53 -9.16
N ASP A 354 -2.00 -18.50 -9.25
CA ASP A 354 -1.78 -17.60 -8.11
C ASP A 354 -2.99 -16.69 -7.86
N VAL A 355 -3.65 -16.21 -8.92
CA VAL A 355 -4.93 -15.48 -8.80
C VAL A 355 -6.00 -16.38 -8.19
N PHE A 356 -6.09 -17.65 -8.62
CA PHE A 356 -7.00 -18.62 -8.02
C PHE A 356 -6.71 -18.84 -6.53
N ALA A 357 -5.43 -18.99 -6.16
CA ALA A 357 -5.01 -19.15 -4.77
C ALA A 357 -5.33 -17.90 -3.93
N LEU A 358 -5.11 -16.70 -4.47
CA LEU A 358 -5.42 -15.44 -3.79
C LEU A 358 -6.92 -15.23 -3.59
N LEU A 359 -7.74 -15.53 -4.60
CA LEU A 359 -9.19 -15.50 -4.44
C LEU A 359 -9.67 -16.53 -3.41
N SER A 360 -9.01 -17.69 -3.34
CA SER A 360 -9.31 -18.70 -2.32
C SER A 360 -8.95 -18.19 -0.91
N LEU A 361 -7.75 -17.65 -0.72
CA LEU A 361 -7.39 -16.95 0.53
C LEU A 361 -8.43 -15.89 0.90
N TYR A 362 -8.86 -15.08 -0.07
CA TYR A 362 -9.86 -14.03 0.16
C TYR A 362 -11.23 -14.58 0.56
N PHE A 363 -11.69 -15.69 -0.06
CA PHE A 363 -12.97 -16.30 0.32
C PHE A 363 -12.91 -16.91 1.72
N TYR A 364 -11.78 -17.52 2.09
CA TYR A 364 -11.52 -17.98 3.46
C TYR A 364 -11.55 -16.80 4.44
N TYR A 365 -10.83 -15.73 4.13
CA TYR A 365 -10.78 -14.51 4.94
C TYR A 365 -12.18 -13.95 5.23
N LEU A 366 -12.99 -13.74 4.18
CA LEU A 366 -14.33 -13.18 4.32
C LEU A 366 -15.27 -14.09 5.12
N SER A 367 -15.09 -15.40 5.02
CA SER A 367 -16.02 -16.41 5.52
C SER A 367 -15.72 -16.88 6.94
N CYS A 368 -14.44 -16.86 7.33
CA CYS A 368 -13.94 -17.50 8.56
C CYS A 368 -13.11 -16.57 9.44
N SER A 369 -12.34 -15.65 8.87
CA SER A 369 -11.40 -14.82 9.63
C SER A 369 -12.03 -13.51 10.07
N ASP A 370 -12.53 -12.69 9.14
CA ASP A 370 -12.96 -11.32 9.45
C ASP A 370 -14.33 -11.29 10.16
N PRO A 371 -14.41 -10.85 11.44
CA PRO A 371 -15.67 -10.77 12.15
C PRO A 371 -16.63 -9.73 11.56
N ASP A 372 -16.11 -8.66 10.93
CA ASP A 372 -16.88 -7.50 10.48
C ASP A 372 -17.67 -7.77 9.19
N VAL A 373 -17.37 -8.87 8.50
CA VAL A 373 -18.11 -9.28 7.30
C VAL A 373 -19.54 -9.72 7.68
N PRO A 374 -20.59 -9.17 7.04
CA PRO A 374 -21.98 -9.51 7.33
C PRO A 374 -22.28 -11.01 7.21
N PRO A 375 -23.07 -11.60 8.15
CA PRO A 375 -23.43 -13.03 8.12
C PRO A 375 -24.03 -13.49 6.79
N LYS A 376 -24.84 -12.64 6.14
CA LYS A 376 -25.43 -12.93 4.83
C LYS A 376 -24.37 -13.12 3.74
N ILE A 377 -23.31 -12.33 3.74
CA ILE A 377 -22.20 -12.45 2.79
C ILE A 377 -21.40 -13.73 3.10
N LYS A 378 -21.10 -13.99 4.38
CA LYS A 378 -20.42 -15.22 4.83
C LYS A 378 -21.14 -16.48 4.36
N GLN A 379 -22.45 -16.56 4.61
CA GLN A 379 -23.26 -17.71 4.22
C GLN A 379 -23.30 -17.88 2.70
N LYS A 380 -23.52 -16.79 1.96
CA LYS A 380 -23.56 -16.83 0.50
C LYS A 380 -22.25 -17.35 -0.12
N ILE A 381 -21.10 -16.94 0.41
CA ILE A 381 -19.80 -17.43 -0.06
C ILE A 381 -19.63 -18.92 0.27
N LYS A 382 -19.97 -19.35 1.49
CA LYS A 382 -19.86 -20.76 1.90
C LYS A 382 -20.74 -21.68 1.04
N GLU A 383 -21.98 -21.30 0.77
CA GLU A 383 -22.88 -22.04 -0.12
C GLU A 383 -22.32 -22.11 -1.55
N TRP A 384 -21.86 -20.97 -2.08
CA TRP A 384 -21.29 -20.89 -3.42
C TRP A 384 -20.01 -21.73 -3.62
N ILE A 385 -19.16 -21.84 -2.60
CA ILE A 385 -17.93 -22.65 -2.66
C ILE A 385 -18.24 -24.14 -2.86
N VAL A 386 -19.31 -24.62 -2.23
CA VAL A 386 -19.72 -26.04 -2.26
C VAL A 386 -20.56 -26.34 -3.50
N GLU A 387 -21.35 -25.38 -3.97
CA GLU A 387 -22.18 -25.50 -5.17
C GLU A 387 -21.35 -25.93 -6.40
N GLY A 388 -21.80 -27.01 -7.06
CA GLY A 388 -21.17 -27.57 -8.25
C GLY A 388 -22.02 -28.69 -8.85
N ASP A 389 -21.48 -29.36 -9.86
CA ASP A 389 -22.14 -30.42 -10.65
C ASP A 389 -23.42 -29.95 -11.40
N ILE A 390 -23.54 -28.64 -11.61
CA ILE A 390 -24.59 -28.01 -12.42
C ILE A 390 -24.10 -27.87 -13.86
N ILE A 391 -25.00 -27.99 -14.84
CA ILE A 391 -24.71 -27.69 -16.25
C ILE A 391 -25.13 -26.24 -16.54
N GLU A 392 -24.18 -25.39 -16.88
CA GLU A 392 -24.41 -24.01 -17.33
C GLU A 392 -23.76 -23.79 -18.69
N LYS A 393 -24.53 -23.33 -19.69
CA LYS A 393 -24.04 -23.08 -21.07
C LYS A 393 -23.17 -24.23 -21.59
N GLU A 394 -23.70 -25.45 -21.53
CA GLU A 394 -23.03 -26.70 -22.00
C GLU A 394 -21.75 -27.07 -21.23
N THR A 395 -21.41 -26.35 -20.16
CA THR A 395 -20.25 -26.64 -19.30
C THR A 395 -20.73 -27.30 -18.01
N LYS A 396 -20.13 -28.45 -17.66
CA LYS A 396 -20.28 -29.03 -16.32
C LYS A 396 -19.45 -28.22 -15.31
N ILE A 397 -20.12 -27.46 -14.46
CA ILE A 397 -19.50 -26.60 -13.45
C ILE A 397 -18.98 -27.46 -12.31
N THR A 398 -17.69 -27.33 -12.01
CA THR A 398 -17.06 -27.94 -10.83
C THR A 398 -17.08 -26.94 -9.68
N SER A 399 -17.41 -27.40 -8.48
CA SER A 399 -17.42 -26.52 -7.30
C SER A 399 -16.04 -25.92 -7.03
N TRP A 400 -16.00 -24.73 -6.44
CA TRP A 400 -14.73 -24.08 -6.10
C TRP A 400 -13.92 -24.95 -5.13
N LYS A 401 -14.61 -25.62 -4.21
CA LYS A 401 -14.04 -26.61 -3.29
C LYS A 401 -13.30 -27.73 -4.02
N ASN A 402 -13.92 -28.31 -5.04
CA ASN A 402 -13.32 -29.40 -5.83
C ASN A 402 -12.17 -28.90 -6.71
N LEU A 403 -12.28 -27.69 -7.28
CA LEU A 403 -11.19 -27.04 -8.02
C LEU A 403 -9.98 -26.79 -7.10
N PHE A 404 -10.23 -26.31 -5.87
CA PHE A 404 -9.18 -26.08 -4.88
C PHE A 404 -8.52 -27.40 -4.46
N SER A 405 -9.32 -28.43 -4.21
CA SER A 405 -8.82 -29.77 -3.89
C SER A 405 -7.86 -30.28 -4.97
N GLN A 406 -8.16 -30.06 -6.26
CA GLN A 406 -7.24 -30.41 -7.36
C GLN A 406 -5.95 -29.59 -7.32
N ALA A 407 -6.03 -28.26 -7.11
CA ALA A 407 -4.86 -27.39 -7.02
C ALA A 407 -3.96 -27.75 -5.83
N ALA A 408 -4.56 -28.13 -4.70
CA ALA A 408 -3.88 -28.47 -3.45
C ALA A 408 -3.06 -29.77 -3.52
N ILE A 409 -3.32 -30.66 -4.48
CA ILE A 409 -2.56 -31.93 -4.63
C ILE A 409 -1.06 -31.65 -4.82
N ASN A 410 -0.71 -30.71 -5.71
CA ASN A 410 0.69 -30.35 -6.01
C ASN A 410 1.09 -28.95 -5.50
N PHE A 411 0.11 -28.11 -5.14
CA PHE A 411 0.26 -26.73 -4.65
C PHE A 411 1.45 -25.96 -5.26
N GLN A 412 1.42 -25.77 -6.59
CA GLN A 412 2.51 -25.11 -7.34
C GLN A 412 2.40 -23.58 -7.38
N VAL A 413 1.80 -22.97 -6.35
CA VAL A 413 1.64 -21.51 -6.23
C VAL A 413 3.01 -20.86 -6.06
N ASN A 414 3.32 -19.84 -6.86
CA ASN A 414 4.56 -19.08 -6.75
C ASN A 414 4.39 -18.02 -5.66
N TYR A 415 5.03 -18.22 -4.50
CA TYR A 415 4.88 -17.34 -3.34
C TYR A 415 5.20 -15.87 -3.62
N ASP A 416 6.29 -15.56 -4.31
CA ASP A 416 6.69 -14.16 -4.59
C ASP A 416 5.63 -13.42 -5.41
N ARG A 417 5.14 -14.07 -6.47
CA ARG A 417 4.06 -13.50 -7.30
C ARG A 417 2.74 -13.43 -6.54
N PHE A 418 2.39 -14.49 -5.82
CA PHE A 418 1.17 -14.55 -4.99
C PHE A 418 1.15 -13.48 -3.91
N SER A 419 2.24 -13.33 -3.15
CA SER A 419 2.38 -12.33 -2.09
C SER A 419 2.41 -10.91 -2.66
N THR A 420 3.11 -10.69 -3.78
CA THR A 420 3.11 -9.39 -4.47
C THR A 420 1.70 -8.99 -4.93
N LEU A 421 0.96 -9.93 -5.55
CA LEU A 421 -0.44 -9.70 -5.96
C LEU A 421 -1.34 -9.40 -4.76
N ALA A 422 -1.16 -10.13 -3.65
CA ALA A 422 -1.92 -9.92 -2.43
C ALA A 422 -1.63 -8.53 -1.82
N MET A 423 -0.35 -8.17 -1.65
CA MET A 423 0.07 -6.90 -1.06
C MET A 423 -0.32 -5.70 -1.91
N ARG A 424 -0.19 -5.79 -3.24
CA ARG A 424 -0.60 -4.74 -4.17
C ARG A 424 -2.11 -4.45 -4.12
N ASN A 425 -2.92 -5.43 -3.71
CA ASN A 425 -4.37 -5.34 -3.65
C ASN A 425 -4.93 -5.42 -2.22
N ALA A 426 -4.10 -5.35 -1.18
CA ALA A 426 -4.50 -5.61 0.21
C ALA A 426 -5.66 -4.71 0.66
N SER A 427 -5.58 -3.41 0.38
CA SER A 427 -6.64 -2.44 0.75
C SER A 427 -8.00 -2.76 0.12
N ILE A 428 -8.02 -3.45 -1.02
CA ILE A 428 -9.23 -3.84 -1.75
C ILE A 428 -9.73 -5.21 -1.30
N LEU A 429 -8.83 -6.12 -0.94
CA LEU A 429 -9.16 -7.44 -0.38
C LEU A 429 -9.64 -7.37 1.07
N GLU A 430 -9.47 -6.22 1.71
CA GLU A 430 -9.88 -6.02 3.08
C GLU A 430 -11.33 -5.53 3.18
N TYR A 431 -12.15 -6.18 4.02
CA TYR A 431 -13.48 -5.66 4.33
C TYR A 431 -13.34 -4.50 5.33
N TYR A 432 -14.01 -3.37 5.05
CA TYR A 432 -14.00 -2.19 5.92
C TYR A 432 -15.44 -1.78 6.19
N LEU A 433 -15.81 -1.69 7.46
CA LEU A 433 -17.00 -0.95 7.88
C LEU A 433 -16.63 0.54 7.89
N TYR A 434 -17.38 1.37 7.16
CA TYR A 434 -17.18 2.81 7.17
C TYR A 434 -17.27 3.34 8.61
N GLY A 435 -16.19 3.96 9.11
CA GLY A 435 -16.18 4.72 10.36
C GLY A 435 -15.45 4.07 11.55
N THR A 436 -15.03 2.80 11.48
CA THR A 436 -14.27 2.14 12.55
C THR A 436 -12.81 1.98 12.15
N GLY A 437 -11.94 2.88 12.61
CA GLY A 437 -10.50 2.85 12.30
C GLY A 437 -9.72 1.69 12.95
N MET A 438 -10.39 0.75 13.63
CA MET A 438 -9.76 -0.43 14.23
C MET A 438 -10.28 -1.70 13.55
N LYS A 439 -9.35 -2.58 13.20
CA LYS A 439 -9.60 -3.82 12.46
C LYS A 439 -9.01 -5.01 13.19
N TRP A 440 -9.75 -6.11 13.26
CA TRP A 440 -9.33 -7.32 13.96
C TRP A 440 -8.31 -8.15 13.19
N ILE A 441 -8.45 -8.24 11.85
CA ILE A 441 -7.56 -9.04 10.99
C ILE A 441 -7.25 -8.26 9.71
N ILE A 442 -5.97 -8.03 9.48
CA ILE A 442 -5.43 -7.26 8.35
C ILE A 442 -4.74 -8.23 7.38
N PHE A 443 -4.75 -7.93 6.08
CA PHE A 443 -3.96 -8.67 5.09
C PHE A 443 -2.48 -8.29 5.23
N GLU A 444 -1.83 -8.82 6.27
CA GLU A 444 -0.40 -8.65 6.50
C GLU A 444 0.42 -9.80 5.87
N PRO A 445 1.73 -9.58 5.61
CA PRO A 445 2.60 -10.62 5.05
C PRO A 445 2.55 -11.95 5.81
N SER A 446 2.50 -11.89 7.14
CA SER A 446 2.47 -13.07 8.02
C SER A 446 1.18 -13.88 7.86
N TYR A 447 0.01 -13.23 7.73
CA TYR A 447 -1.28 -13.89 7.48
C TYR A 447 -1.27 -14.64 6.14
N ILE A 448 -0.73 -14.00 5.10
CA ILE A 448 -0.61 -14.58 3.76
C ILE A 448 0.37 -15.75 3.76
N ALA A 449 1.52 -15.59 4.42
CA ALA A 449 2.52 -16.63 4.58
C ALA A 449 1.95 -17.84 5.33
N GLN A 450 1.19 -17.62 6.40
CA GLN A 450 0.57 -18.69 7.17
C GLN A 450 -0.40 -19.52 6.31
N TRP A 451 -1.29 -18.87 5.56
CA TRP A 451 -2.22 -19.60 4.67
C TRP A 451 -1.49 -20.33 3.55
N TYR A 452 -0.45 -19.71 2.96
CA TYR A 452 0.37 -20.35 1.91
C TYR A 452 1.10 -21.58 2.44
N LEU A 453 1.83 -21.44 3.55
CA LEU A 453 2.61 -22.52 4.15
C LEU A 453 1.71 -23.67 4.62
N THR A 454 0.52 -23.36 5.14
CA THR A 454 -0.48 -24.38 5.52
C THR A 454 -0.85 -25.25 4.32
N ASN A 455 -1.22 -24.64 3.19
CA ASN A 455 -1.59 -25.41 2.00
C ASN A 455 -0.39 -26.10 1.34
N TRP A 456 0.79 -25.49 1.40
CA TRP A 456 2.04 -26.11 0.94
C TRP A 456 2.38 -27.38 1.74
N LEU A 457 2.27 -27.34 3.07
CA LEU A 457 2.46 -28.50 3.95
C LEU A 457 1.34 -29.55 3.85
N ASN A 458 0.13 -29.16 3.43
CA ASN A 458 -0.98 -30.09 3.27
C ASN A 458 -0.96 -30.81 1.90
N CYS A 459 -0.03 -30.48 1.00
CA CYS A 459 -0.02 -31.05 -0.35
C CYS A 459 0.31 -32.56 -0.35
N SER A 460 -0.19 -33.26 -1.38
CA SER A 460 -0.05 -34.72 -1.49
C SER A 460 1.30 -35.15 -2.07
N GLN A 461 2.00 -34.26 -2.79
CA GLN A 461 3.23 -34.60 -3.50
C GLN A 461 4.47 -34.37 -2.61
N THR A 462 4.92 -35.40 -1.89
CA THR A 462 6.02 -35.33 -0.89
C THR A 462 7.39 -34.87 -1.42
N ASN A 463 7.60 -34.87 -2.74
CA ASN A 463 8.82 -34.39 -3.40
C ASN A 463 8.94 -32.85 -3.41
N THR A 464 7.88 -32.12 -3.06
CA THR A 464 7.86 -30.65 -3.02
C THR A 464 8.52 -30.07 -1.77
N TYR A 465 8.65 -30.86 -0.69
CA TYR A 465 9.21 -30.41 0.58
C TYR A 465 10.73 -30.25 0.51
N ASN A 466 11.18 -29.08 0.06
CA ASN A 466 12.56 -28.63 0.14
C ASN A 466 12.60 -27.23 0.78
N TYR A 467 12.69 -27.21 2.11
CA TYR A 467 12.61 -25.99 2.93
C TYR A 467 13.78 -25.04 2.64
N SER A 468 14.99 -25.58 2.47
CA SER A 468 16.17 -24.77 2.14
C SER A 468 16.02 -24.09 0.78
N ASN A 469 15.48 -24.78 -0.23
CA ASN A 469 15.20 -24.17 -1.53
C ASN A 469 14.05 -23.16 -1.45
N LEU A 470 13.03 -23.42 -0.62
CA LEU A 470 11.92 -22.50 -0.38
C LEU A 470 12.43 -21.17 0.18
N ILE A 471 13.27 -21.19 1.22
CA ILE A 471 13.84 -19.98 1.83
C ILE A 471 14.89 -19.33 0.93
N LYS A 472 15.74 -20.11 0.23
CA LYS A 472 16.66 -19.55 -0.78
C LYS A 472 15.90 -18.79 -1.87
N LYS A 473 14.74 -19.31 -2.28
CA LYS A 473 13.88 -18.68 -3.27
C LYS A 473 13.10 -17.50 -2.70
N TYR A 474 12.68 -17.59 -1.43
CA TYR A 474 11.86 -16.60 -0.74
C TYR A 474 12.40 -16.34 0.69
N PRO A 475 13.44 -15.49 0.85
CA PRO A 475 14.11 -15.29 2.14
C PRO A 475 13.18 -14.80 3.26
N TYR A 476 12.18 -13.98 2.92
CA TYR A 476 11.22 -13.42 3.88
C TYR A 476 10.35 -14.48 4.57
N LEU A 477 10.22 -15.69 4.00
CA LEU A 477 9.47 -16.78 4.63
C LEU A 477 10.19 -17.41 5.81
N GLU A 478 11.49 -17.16 6.01
CA GLU A 478 12.27 -17.82 7.07
C GLU A 478 11.66 -17.60 8.46
N THR A 479 11.27 -16.36 8.77
CA THR A 479 10.65 -16.00 10.06
C THR A 479 9.28 -16.66 10.22
N ASP A 480 8.44 -16.67 9.19
CA ASP A 480 7.11 -17.27 9.23
C ASP A 480 7.18 -18.81 9.32
N LEU A 481 8.15 -19.42 8.64
CA LEU A 481 8.39 -20.86 8.70
C LEU A 481 8.87 -21.28 10.10
N LYS A 482 9.75 -20.49 10.72
CA LYS A 482 10.21 -20.68 12.10
C LYS A 482 9.04 -20.56 13.09
N LYS A 483 8.21 -19.52 12.94
CA LYS A 483 7.02 -19.31 13.79
C LYS A 483 6.02 -20.46 13.65
N LEU A 484 5.80 -20.95 12.43
CA LEU A 484 4.97 -22.12 12.19
C LEU A 484 5.56 -23.37 12.86
N GLY A 485 6.87 -23.61 12.68
CA GLY A 485 7.57 -24.72 13.34
C GLY A 485 7.44 -24.70 14.86
N ASN A 486 7.56 -23.54 15.50
CA ASN A 486 7.39 -23.39 16.95
C ASN A 486 6.01 -23.82 17.44
N ASN A 487 4.97 -23.56 16.65
CA ASN A 487 3.60 -23.81 17.05
C ASN A 487 3.11 -25.21 16.69
N CYS A 488 3.89 -25.95 15.89
CA CYS A 488 3.45 -27.19 15.25
C CYS A 488 4.16 -28.44 15.73
N PHE A 489 5.06 -28.36 16.70
CA PHE A 489 5.71 -29.53 17.30
C PHE A 489 5.41 -29.60 18.78
N ASN A 490 4.99 -30.77 19.26
CA ASN A 490 4.88 -31.03 20.68
C ASN A 490 6.24 -31.44 21.26
N GLU A 491 6.28 -31.71 22.56
CA GLU A 491 7.50 -32.12 23.27
C GLU A 491 8.11 -33.41 22.68
N ASP A 492 7.28 -34.30 22.13
CA ASP A 492 7.73 -35.57 21.52
C ASP A 492 8.22 -35.40 20.07
N GLN A 493 8.47 -34.16 19.62
CA GLN A 493 8.90 -33.84 18.25
C GLN A 493 7.90 -34.31 17.18
N THR A 494 6.65 -34.54 17.57
CA THR A 494 5.59 -34.94 16.63
C THR A 494 4.87 -33.71 16.10
N PHE A 495 4.61 -33.72 14.80
CA PHE A 495 3.91 -32.63 14.16
C PHE A 495 2.42 -32.62 14.55
N VAL A 496 2.00 -31.53 15.19
CA VAL A 496 0.62 -31.23 15.59
C VAL A 496 0.19 -29.93 14.91
N PRO A 497 -0.66 -29.97 13.88
CA PRO A 497 -1.11 -28.75 13.21
C PRO A 497 -1.95 -27.88 14.16
N THR A 498 -1.81 -26.56 14.06
CA THR A 498 -2.59 -25.61 14.87
C THR A 498 -4.07 -25.66 14.51
N ASN A 499 -4.92 -25.14 15.41
CA ASN A 499 -6.37 -25.01 15.15
C ASN A 499 -6.66 -24.23 13.87
N GLU A 500 -5.92 -23.15 13.62
CA GLU A 500 -6.06 -22.33 12.42
C GLU A 500 -5.66 -23.10 11.15
N MET A 501 -4.56 -23.86 11.20
CA MET A 501 -4.15 -24.71 10.07
C MET A 501 -5.23 -25.74 9.71
N ASN A 502 -5.84 -26.37 10.72
CA ASN A 502 -6.95 -27.30 10.50
C ASN A 502 -8.16 -26.59 9.88
N GLN A 503 -8.53 -25.41 10.38
CA GLN A 503 -9.64 -24.62 9.83
C GLN A 503 -9.42 -24.21 8.37
N ILE A 504 -8.19 -23.85 7.98
CA ILE A 504 -7.84 -23.52 6.59
C ILE A 504 -8.06 -24.73 5.68
N VAL A 505 -7.61 -25.91 6.11
CA VAL A 505 -7.76 -27.16 5.32
C VAL A 505 -9.22 -27.60 5.26
N ASP A 506 -9.92 -27.62 6.39
CA ASP A 506 -11.34 -28.01 6.50
C ASP A 506 -12.24 -27.14 5.60
N PHE A 507 -11.88 -25.87 5.41
CA PHE A 507 -12.67 -24.95 4.58
C PHE A 507 -12.82 -25.44 3.14
N TYR A 508 -11.80 -26.13 2.60
CA TYR A 508 -11.80 -26.63 1.22
C TYR A 508 -11.84 -28.16 1.10
N SER A 509 -11.85 -28.90 2.21
CA SER A 509 -11.76 -30.36 2.21
C SER A 509 -12.71 -30.96 3.24
N ASP A 510 -13.45 -32.00 2.86
CA ASP A 510 -14.20 -32.84 3.81
C ASP A 510 -13.34 -33.94 4.44
N ASN A 511 -12.11 -34.10 3.98
CA ASN A 511 -11.18 -35.10 4.50
C ASN A 511 -10.63 -34.66 5.85
N LYS A 512 -11.07 -35.33 6.93
CA LYS A 512 -10.60 -35.11 8.30
C LYS A 512 -9.14 -35.49 8.54
N LYS A 513 -8.51 -36.19 7.61
CA LYS A 513 -7.10 -36.57 7.72
C LYS A 513 -6.22 -35.47 7.10
N HIS A 514 -5.95 -34.43 7.87
CA HIS A 514 -5.09 -33.31 7.44
C HIS A 514 -3.61 -33.68 7.51
N PHE A 515 -2.83 -33.14 6.56
CA PHE A 515 -1.38 -33.23 6.52
C PHE A 515 -0.84 -34.67 6.52
N ILE A 516 -1.60 -35.66 6.03
CA ILE A 516 -1.22 -37.10 6.11
C ILE A 516 0.17 -37.33 5.54
N TYR A 517 0.41 -36.89 4.31
CA TYR A 517 1.65 -37.14 3.59
C TYR A 517 2.84 -36.44 4.26
N PHE A 518 2.63 -35.22 4.75
CA PHE A 518 3.61 -34.49 5.53
C PHE A 518 3.92 -35.23 6.84
N LYS A 519 2.91 -35.64 7.61
CA LYS A 519 3.07 -36.40 8.86
C LYS A 519 3.84 -37.69 8.66
N ILE A 520 3.53 -38.46 7.61
CA ILE A 520 4.24 -39.72 7.29
C ILE A 520 5.72 -39.44 6.99
N LYS A 521 6.01 -38.42 6.18
CA LYS A 521 7.40 -38.06 5.84
C LYS A 521 8.17 -37.54 7.06
N GLU A 522 7.51 -36.71 7.85
CA GLU A 522 8.09 -36.11 9.05
C GLU A 522 8.37 -37.15 10.14
N GLN A 523 7.49 -38.13 10.33
CA GLN A 523 7.73 -39.28 11.22
C GLN A 523 8.89 -40.17 10.74
N GLY A 524 9.17 -40.21 9.44
CA GLY A 524 10.27 -41.01 8.89
C GLY A 524 11.64 -40.34 9.07
N ASN A 525 11.75 -39.07 8.70
CA ASN A 525 13.04 -38.40 8.55
C ASN A 525 13.28 -37.24 9.52
N HIS A 526 12.22 -36.69 10.13
CA HIS A 526 12.24 -35.44 10.89
C HIS A 526 12.86 -34.26 10.10
N ASP A 527 12.66 -34.23 8.77
CA ASP A 527 13.33 -33.26 7.89
C ASP A 527 12.92 -31.80 8.22
N PHE A 528 11.63 -31.55 8.47
CA PHE A 528 11.15 -30.21 8.81
C PHE A 528 11.62 -29.80 10.20
N PHE A 529 11.47 -30.69 11.19
CA PHE A 529 11.91 -30.47 12.55
C PHE A 529 13.41 -30.14 12.60
N LYS A 530 14.25 -30.97 11.95
CA LYS A 530 15.70 -30.72 11.86
C LYS A 530 16.00 -29.37 11.23
N PHE A 531 15.33 -29.05 10.12
CA PHE A 531 15.52 -27.77 9.45
C PHE A 531 15.16 -26.57 10.34
N ILE A 532 14.00 -26.60 11.02
CA ILE A 532 13.60 -25.55 11.96
C ILE A 532 14.57 -25.46 13.14
N ASN A 533 15.03 -26.61 13.64
CA ASN A 533 15.98 -26.70 14.74
C ASN A 533 17.35 -26.12 14.34
N GLU A 534 17.81 -26.36 13.11
CA GLU A 534 19.04 -25.75 12.55
C GLU A 534 18.94 -24.22 12.44
N LEU A 535 17.80 -23.69 11.97
CA LEU A 535 17.57 -22.24 11.93
C LEU A 535 17.67 -21.62 13.32
N LYS A 536 17.00 -22.21 14.31
CA LYS A 536 17.06 -21.73 15.69
C LYS A 536 18.47 -21.84 16.28
N TYR A 537 19.17 -22.93 15.99
CA TYR A 537 20.54 -23.13 16.46
C TYR A 537 21.50 -22.09 15.88
N ALA A 538 21.37 -21.76 14.59
CA ALA A 538 22.17 -20.71 13.96
C ALA A 538 21.96 -19.34 14.63
N GLU A 539 20.73 -19.02 15.01
CA GLU A 539 20.41 -17.79 15.74
C GLU A 539 20.96 -17.79 17.16
N LEU A 540 20.80 -18.89 17.90
CA LEU A 540 21.42 -19.04 19.23
C LEU A 540 22.94 -18.89 19.17
N LYS A 541 23.57 -19.42 18.12
CA LYS A 541 25.01 -19.26 17.90
C LYS A 541 25.39 -17.81 17.63
N ASN A 542 24.62 -17.10 16.81
CA ASN A 542 24.84 -15.68 16.57
C ASN A 542 24.74 -14.86 17.87
N TYR A 543 23.74 -15.15 18.72
CA TYR A 543 23.64 -14.52 20.04
C TYR A 543 24.81 -14.88 20.96
N ALA A 544 25.27 -16.14 20.94
CA ALA A 544 26.44 -16.56 21.70
C ALA A 544 27.72 -15.84 21.23
N ASP A 545 27.89 -15.65 19.91
CA ASP A 545 29.01 -14.91 19.33
C ASP A 545 28.96 -13.42 19.71
N GLN A 546 27.77 -12.81 19.76
CA GLN A 546 27.59 -11.43 20.26
C GLN A 546 27.94 -11.32 21.75
N ALA A 547 27.43 -12.24 22.57
CA ALA A 547 27.70 -12.32 24.01
C ALA A 547 29.20 -12.46 24.33
N ALA A 548 29.94 -13.22 23.50
CA ALA A 548 31.38 -13.41 23.65
C ALA A 548 32.19 -12.12 23.43
N ASN A 549 31.65 -11.14 22.69
CA ASN A 549 32.33 -9.90 22.33
C ASN A 549 31.97 -8.70 23.24
N LEU A 550 31.28 -8.91 24.36
CA LEU A 550 30.88 -7.84 25.27
C LEU A 550 32.10 -7.22 26.02
N ASP A 551 32.19 -5.89 26.06
CA ASP A 551 33.24 -5.16 26.81
C ASP A 551 32.97 -5.22 28.32
N GLN A 552 33.48 -6.28 28.93
CA GLN A 552 33.38 -6.54 30.36
C GLN A 552 34.03 -5.43 31.21
N GLY A 553 35.11 -4.79 30.73
CA GLY A 553 35.84 -3.78 31.49
C GLY A 553 35.03 -2.50 31.69
N ASN A 554 34.33 -2.07 30.64
CA ASN A 554 33.41 -0.94 30.72
C ASN A 554 32.24 -1.23 31.68
N LEU A 555 31.63 -2.41 31.58
CA LEU A 555 30.51 -2.80 32.45
C LEU A 555 30.93 -2.88 33.93
N VAL A 556 32.09 -3.48 34.24
CA VAL A 556 32.66 -3.50 35.60
C VAL A 556 32.81 -2.08 36.15
N SER A 557 33.33 -1.16 35.34
CA SER A 557 33.53 0.23 35.74
C SER A 557 32.21 0.93 36.06
N LYS A 558 31.17 0.71 35.25
CA LYS A 558 29.82 1.23 35.50
C LYS A 558 29.22 0.67 36.80
N ILE A 559 29.35 -0.64 37.04
CA ILE A 559 28.87 -1.30 38.27
C ILE A 559 29.54 -0.71 39.51
N ILE A 560 30.88 -0.62 39.52
CA ILE A 560 31.65 -0.03 40.63
C ILE A 560 31.18 1.41 40.89
N ASN A 561 31.06 2.22 39.84
CA ASN A 561 30.66 3.62 39.98
C ASN A 561 29.24 3.76 40.53
N LYS A 562 28.30 2.93 40.09
CA LYS A 562 26.93 2.96 40.61
C LYS A 562 26.86 2.52 42.06
N ILE A 563 27.49 1.39 42.43
CA ILE A 563 27.54 0.93 43.83
C ILE A 563 28.13 2.02 44.73
N ARG A 564 29.25 2.63 44.30
CA ARG A 564 29.87 3.73 45.06
C ARG A 564 28.94 4.92 45.22
N THR A 565 28.28 5.33 44.14
CA THR A 565 27.36 6.47 44.16
C THR A 565 26.18 6.22 45.11
N VAL A 566 25.58 5.03 45.05
CA VAL A 566 24.44 4.67 45.90
C VAL A 566 24.85 4.60 47.37
N LEU A 567 25.94 3.89 47.69
CA LEU A 567 26.38 3.72 49.07
C LEU A 567 26.96 5.01 49.70
N ASN A 568 27.63 5.87 48.93
CA ASN A 568 28.15 7.14 49.46
C ASN A 568 27.06 8.15 49.77
N ASN A 569 25.92 8.07 49.07
CA ASN A 569 24.77 8.93 49.28
C ASN A 569 23.78 8.36 50.32
N GLU A 570 24.00 7.13 50.78
CA GLU A 570 23.13 6.44 51.74
C GLU A 570 23.33 7.00 53.16
N TRP A 571 22.21 7.18 53.89
CA TRP A 571 22.25 7.73 55.24
C TRP A 571 22.97 6.79 56.22
N GLY A 572 23.89 7.33 57.02
CA GLY A 572 24.76 6.56 57.92
C GLY A 572 26.12 6.18 57.32
N PHE A 573 26.42 6.54 56.06
CA PHE A 573 27.76 6.34 55.52
C PHE A 573 28.79 7.22 56.25
N TYR A 574 29.88 6.61 56.74
CA TYR A 574 30.94 7.31 57.48
C TYR A 574 32.33 6.83 57.03
N SER A 575 32.95 7.60 56.12
CA SER A 575 34.22 7.22 55.47
C SER A 575 35.42 7.05 56.41
N GLN A 576 35.40 7.67 57.59
CA GLN A 576 36.48 7.57 58.58
C GLN A 576 36.36 6.32 59.48
N GLN A 577 35.29 5.52 59.34
CA GLN A 577 35.16 4.28 60.11
C GLN A 577 36.17 3.23 59.64
N THR A 578 36.99 2.72 60.54
CA THR A 578 37.91 1.62 60.22
C THR A 578 37.15 0.35 59.90
N ILE A 579 37.58 -0.36 58.85
CA ILE A 579 36.99 -1.63 58.42
C ILE A 579 37.89 -2.76 58.91
N HIS A 580 37.38 -3.59 59.82
CA HIS A 580 38.13 -4.72 60.40
C HIS A 580 37.57 -6.08 59.99
N ASN A 581 36.44 -6.11 59.29
CA ASN A 581 35.77 -7.34 58.90
C ASN A 581 36.48 -8.08 57.76
N GLU A 582 36.23 -9.39 57.71
CA GLU A 582 36.67 -10.28 56.64
C GLU A 582 35.99 -9.98 55.30
N GLU A 583 36.58 -10.50 54.23
CA GLU A 583 36.09 -10.39 52.86
C GLU A 583 34.74 -11.08 52.70
N ARG A 584 33.81 -10.39 52.04
CA ARG A 584 32.51 -10.94 51.65
C ARG A 584 32.43 -11.00 50.14
N TYR A 585 32.02 -12.16 49.65
CA TYR A 585 31.87 -12.45 48.23
C TYR A 585 30.40 -12.45 47.87
N CYS A 586 30.04 -11.57 46.93
CA CYS A 586 28.73 -11.53 46.32
C CYS A 586 28.88 -11.98 44.87
N SER A 587 28.56 -13.26 44.61
CA SER A 587 28.68 -13.86 43.28
C SER A 587 27.31 -14.14 42.69
N VAL A 588 27.15 -13.86 41.40
CA VAL A 588 25.89 -14.06 40.66
C VAL A 588 26.18 -14.58 39.27
N LEU A 589 25.40 -15.57 38.85
CA LEU A 589 25.37 -16.03 37.46
C LEU A 589 24.58 -15.05 36.60
N PHE A 590 25.19 -14.54 35.53
CA PHE A 590 24.58 -13.60 34.60
C PHE A 590 24.65 -14.13 33.16
N GLU A 591 23.57 -13.93 32.41
CA GLU A 591 23.57 -14.05 30.95
C GLU A 591 24.11 -12.75 30.34
N LYS A 592 25.16 -12.83 29.53
CA LYS A 592 25.70 -11.75 28.70
C LYS A 592 24.74 -11.55 27.53
N THR A 593 24.19 -10.33 27.40
CA THR A 593 23.24 -9.92 26.35
C THR A 593 21.97 -10.80 26.27
N PRO A 594 21.06 -10.72 27.26
CA PRO A 594 19.69 -11.23 27.12
C PRO A 594 18.96 -10.43 26.05
N GLU A 595 17.85 -11.00 25.56
CA GLU A 595 17.03 -10.42 24.48
C GLU A 595 16.34 -9.09 24.87
N ASP A 596 16.41 -8.69 26.15
CA ASP A 596 15.72 -7.52 26.70
C ASP A 596 16.42 -6.18 26.41
N ILE A 597 15.61 -5.20 26.01
CA ILE A 597 16.01 -3.79 25.86
C ILE A 597 16.34 -3.25 27.27
N ASN A 598 17.59 -2.82 27.49
CA ASN A 598 18.17 -2.28 28.74
C ASN A 598 18.91 -3.27 29.67
N PHE A 599 19.46 -4.36 29.13
CA PHE A 599 20.30 -5.30 29.88
C PHE A 599 21.31 -4.66 30.85
N GLU A 600 22.16 -3.74 30.37
CA GLU A 600 23.25 -3.18 31.18
C GLU A 600 22.73 -2.48 32.45
N GLU A 601 21.63 -1.74 32.34
CA GLU A 601 21.04 -1.00 33.45
C GLU A 601 20.46 -1.97 34.49
N PHE A 602 19.75 -3.00 34.03
CA PHE A 602 19.22 -4.05 34.89
C PHE A 602 20.32 -4.80 35.65
N THR A 603 21.40 -5.19 34.98
CA THR A 603 22.56 -5.85 35.62
C THR A 603 23.18 -4.97 36.69
N ILE A 604 23.37 -3.69 36.39
CA ILE A 604 23.96 -2.72 37.33
C ILE A 604 23.09 -2.59 38.59
N ASP A 605 21.79 -2.39 38.43
CA ASP A 605 20.88 -2.20 39.56
C ASP A 605 20.74 -3.49 40.39
N TYR A 606 20.75 -4.66 39.76
CA TYR A 606 20.76 -5.94 40.47
C TYR A 606 22.02 -6.11 41.34
N CYS A 607 23.20 -5.75 40.81
CA CYS A 607 24.46 -5.76 41.56
C CYS A 607 24.42 -4.83 42.78
N VAL A 608 23.86 -3.61 42.61
CA VAL A 608 23.64 -2.66 43.71
C VAL A 608 22.73 -3.28 44.78
N GLY A 609 21.63 -3.89 44.36
CA GLY A 609 20.68 -4.55 45.25
C GLY A 609 21.33 -5.63 46.12
N ILE A 610 22.19 -6.48 45.55
CA ILE A 610 22.87 -7.54 46.31
C ILE A 610 23.81 -6.97 47.36
N VAL A 611 24.61 -5.96 47.01
CA VAL A 611 25.52 -5.32 47.97
C VAL A 611 24.73 -4.68 49.12
N LEU A 612 23.60 -4.03 48.81
CA LEU A 612 22.71 -3.48 49.82
C LEU A 612 22.12 -4.57 50.72
N GLU A 613 21.63 -5.69 50.16
CA GLU A 613 21.10 -6.82 50.94
C GLU A 613 22.17 -7.44 51.85
N GLU A 614 23.41 -7.54 51.38
CA GLU A 614 24.50 -8.05 52.20
C GLU A 614 24.82 -7.12 53.38
N LEU A 615 24.87 -5.81 53.15
CA LEU A 615 25.01 -4.81 54.21
C LEU A 615 23.82 -4.84 55.19
N LYS A 616 22.59 -5.01 54.70
CA LYS A 616 21.37 -5.10 55.51
C LYS A 616 21.40 -6.24 56.52
N LYS A 617 21.94 -7.40 56.15
CA LYS A 617 22.05 -8.57 57.04
C LYS A 617 22.91 -8.29 58.26
N ALA A 618 23.88 -7.39 58.15
CA ALA A 618 24.78 -7.03 59.24
C ALA A 618 24.18 -6.00 60.21
N ILE A 619 23.01 -5.43 59.91
CA ILE A 619 22.36 -4.41 60.74
C ILE A 619 21.64 -5.07 61.92
N LYS A 620 22.11 -4.77 63.12
CA LYS A 620 21.47 -5.13 64.40
C LYS A 620 20.33 -4.16 64.70
N LYS A 621 19.10 -4.67 64.70
CA LYS A 621 17.87 -3.91 65.01
C LYS A 621 16.87 -4.78 65.75
N THR A 622 16.05 -4.15 66.59
CA THR A 622 14.92 -4.81 67.25
C THR A 622 13.69 -4.74 66.35
N MET A 623 13.06 -5.90 66.12
CA MET A 623 11.80 -5.99 65.38
C MET A 623 10.63 -5.78 66.35
N VAL A 624 9.72 -4.88 66.00
CA VAL A 624 8.54 -4.56 66.80
C VAL A 624 7.30 -4.87 65.99
N TYR A 625 6.61 -5.95 66.36
CA TYR A 625 5.43 -6.46 65.67
C TYR A 625 4.15 -5.83 66.23
N ASN A 626 3.14 -5.67 65.38
CA ASN A 626 1.81 -5.22 65.76
C ASN A 626 1.02 -6.30 66.55
N ASP A 627 1.50 -6.63 67.74
CA ASP A 627 0.90 -7.57 68.68
C ASP A 627 0.24 -6.84 69.88
N ASN A 628 -0.16 -7.59 70.90
CA ASN A 628 -0.78 -7.04 72.11
C ASN A 628 0.17 -6.13 72.92
N GLN A 629 1.49 -6.23 72.69
CA GLN A 629 2.51 -5.41 73.35
C GLN A 629 2.93 -4.20 72.49
N PHE A 630 2.44 -4.07 71.26
CA PHE A 630 2.84 -3.03 70.30
C PHE A 630 2.76 -1.62 70.86
N ASN A 631 1.62 -1.22 71.45
CA ASN A 631 1.47 0.12 72.04
C ASN A 631 2.47 0.36 73.19
N ASN A 632 2.72 -0.64 74.04
CA ASN A 632 3.70 -0.53 75.13
C ASN A 632 5.12 -0.40 74.58
N ASN A 633 5.46 -1.15 73.53
CA ASN A 633 6.76 -1.07 72.87
C ASN A 633 6.99 0.29 72.21
N ILE A 634 5.98 0.84 71.51
CA ILE A 634 6.04 2.21 70.97
C ILE A 634 6.20 3.24 72.09
N GLN A 635 5.46 3.10 73.20
CA GLN A 635 5.58 4.01 74.33
C GLN A 635 6.97 3.97 74.98
N ASN A 636 7.59 2.78 75.08
CA ASN A 636 8.95 2.61 75.57
C ASN A 636 9.98 3.24 74.62
N ILE A 637 9.86 3.02 73.31
CA ILE A 637 10.74 3.62 72.31
C ILE A 637 10.68 5.15 72.39
N LEU A 638 9.48 5.73 72.44
CA LEU A 638 9.30 7.18 72.54
C LEU A 638 9.85 7.75 73.85
N SER A 639 9.89 6.98 74.93
CA SER A 639 10.43 7.44 76.22
C SER A 639 11.96 7.54 76.22
N ASN A 640 12.62 6.90 75.25
CA ASN A 640 14.06 7.03 75.02
C ASN A 640 14.43 8.23 74.12
N ASN A 641 13.47 9.13 73.83
CA ASN A 641 13.65 10.35 73.03
C ASN A 641 14.37 10.12 71.69
N PRO A 642 13.78 9.33 70.77
CA PRO A 642 14.37 9.13 69.45
C PRO A 642 14.56 10.44 68.70
N GLN A 643 15.52 10.47 67.77
CA GLN A 643 15.84 11.66 66.97
C GLN A 643 15.49 11.49 65.49
N TYR A 644 15.48 10.26 64.98
CA TYR A 644 15.31 9.99 63.54
C TYR A 644 14.24 8.96 63.28
N VAL A 645 13.51 9.16 62.19
CA VAL A 645 12.52 8.21 61.66
C VAL A 645 12.57 8.17 60.15
N THR A 646 12.21 7.02 59.58
CA THR A 646 11.96 6.92 58.13
C THR A 646 10.55 7.38 57.79
N GLN A 647 10.35 7.81 56.54
CA GLN A 647 9.09 8.40 56.06
C GLN A 647 7.85 7.51 56.31
N GLY A 648 7.97 6.20 56.11
CA GLY A 648 6.86 5.25 56.34
C GLY A 648 6.40 5.23 57.80
N VAL A 649 7.28 5.50 58.77
CA VAL A 649 6.89 5.57 60.19
C VAL A 649 5.94 6.72 60.45
N LYS A 650 6.19 7.91 59.89
CA LYS A 650 5.31 9.09 60.06
C LYS A 650 3.95 8.88 59.41
N ASN A 651 3.95 8.32 58.20
CA ASN A 651 2.74 8.22 57.38
C ASN A 651 1.86 7.03 57.77
N THR A 652 2.46 5.90 58.16
CA THR A 652 1.74 4.63 58.29
C THR A 652 1.45 4.29 59.75
N LEU A 653 2.39 4.52 60.67
CA LEU A 653 2.26 4.06 62.05
C LEU A 653 1.08 4.68 62.84
N PRO A 654 0.68 5.96 62.66
CA PRO A 654 -0.44 6.55 63.40
C PRO A 654 -1.77 5.80 63.22
N TYR A 655 -1.94 5.05 62.13
CA TYR A 655 -3.15 4.26 61.87
C TYR A 655 -3.24 2.99 62.74
N PHE A 656 -2.10 2.47 63.22
CA PHE A 656 -2.04 1.20 63.96
C PHE A 656 -1.99 1.38 65.49
N ILE A 657 -1.72 2.61 65.97
CA ILE A 657 -1.74 2.93 67.40
C ILE A 657 -3.19 3.09 67.87
N LYS A 658 -3.67 2.13 68.67
CA LYS A 658 -5.07 2.10 69.17
C LYS A 658 -5.36 3.17 70.23
N SER A 659 -4.36 3.56 71.03
CA SER A 659 -4.53 4.54 72.10
C SER A 659 -4.50 5.98 71.56
N LYS A 660 -5.58 6.75 71.80
CA LYS A 660 -5.67 8.16 71.36
C LYS A 660 -4.56 9.04 71.97
N SER A 661 -4.21 8.81 73.24
CA SER A 661 -3.16 9.59 73.93
C SER A 661 -1.75 9.25 73.40
N LEU A 662 -1.47 7.96 73.17
CA LEU A 662 -0.20 7.53 72.57
C LEU A 662 -0.05 8.01 71.13
N LYS A 663 -1.15 8.01 70.35
CA LYS A 663 -1.17 8.53 68.98
C LYS A 663 -0.85 10.02 68.93
N GLN A 664 -1.41 10.82 69.84
CA GLN A 664 -1.04 12.25 69.96
C GLN A 664 0.42 12.43 70.34
N LYS A 665 0.93 11.66 71.32
CA LYS A 665 2.34 11.69 71.73
C LYS A 665 3.27 11.33 70.57
N PHE A 666 2.92 10.31 69.79
CA PHE A 666 3.66 9.86 68.62
C PHE A 666 3.65 10.91 67.50
N ASN A 667 2.49 11.49 67.16
CA ASN A 667 2.40 12.54 66.15
C ASN A 667 3.22 13.79 66.54
N ASN A 668 3.18 14.18 67.81
CA ASN A 668 4.01 15.28 68.31
C ASN A 668 5.51 14.97 68.17
N PHE A 669 5.93 13.74 68.46
CA PHE A 669 7.30 13.29 68.20
C PHE A 669 7.65 13.38 66.70
N CYS A 670 6.81 12.85 65.82
CA CYS A 670 7.03 12.87 64.37
C CYS A 670 7.17 14.28 63.77
N ASN A 671 6.52 15.28 64.38
CA ASN A 671 6.63 16.68 63.97
C ASN A 671 7.97 17.35 64.36
N HIS A 672 8.70 16.79 65.33
CA HIS A 672 9.94 17.36 65.87
C HIS A 672 11.18 16.50 65.60
N CYS A 673 11.02 15.32 65.00
CA CYS A 673 12.13 14.44 64.66
C CYS A 673 12.58 14.60 63.21
N ASN A 674 13.84 14.26 62.95
CA ASN A 674 14.43 14.34 61.63
C ASN A 674 13.99 13.14 60.78
N GLU A 675 13.59 13.43 59.54
CA GLU A 675 13.22 12.41 58.58
C GLU A 675 14.43 11.99 57.76
N ILE A 676 14.58 10.68 57.57
CA ILE A 676 15.68 10.12 56.79
C ILE A 676 15.15 9.15 55.74
N GLN A 677 15.88 9.05 54.63
CA GLN A 677 15.70 8.02 53.62
C GLN A 677 16.91 7.09 53.68
N SER A 678 16.66 5.80 53.84
CA SER A 678 17.70 4.79 53.87
C SER A 678 17.21 3.50 53.25
N ASN A 679 17.85 3.09 52.16
CA ASN A 679 17.62 1.79 51.54
C ASN A 679 18.04 0.65 52.47
N LEU A 680 19.07 0.85 53.30
CA LEU A 680 19.58 -0.16 54.24
C LEU A 680 18.64 -0.40 55.44
N LEU A 681 18.08 0.65 56.03
CA LEU A 681 17.21 0.51 57.19
C LEU A 681 15.77 0.16 56.81
N GLY A 682 15.32 0.64 55.64
CA GLY A 682 13.97 0.45 55.10
C GLY A 682 12.92 1.33 55.77
N ASP A 683 11.73 1.42 55.16
CA ASP A 683 10.78 2.52 55.37
C ASP A 683 10.06 2.60 56.74
N MET A 684 10.21 1.59 57.61
CA MET A 684 9.51 1.51 58.90
C MET A 684 10.49 1.44 60.08
N THR A 685 11.42 2.39 60.21
CA THR A 685 12.49 2.37 61.23
C THR A 685 12.52 3.63 62.10
N ILE A 686 12.68 3.46 63.42
CA ILE A 686 12.95 4.52 64.40
C ILE A 686 14.37 4.34 64.96
N ILE A 687 15.10 5.44 65.10
CA ILE A 687 16.50 5.45 65.57
C ILE A 687 16.66 6.46 66.68
N LEU A 688 17.39 6.09 67.73
CA LEU A 688 17.55 6.92 68.91
C LEU A 688 18.42 8.16 68.65
N THR A 689 19.62 7.99 68.08
CA THR A 689 20.57 9.08 67.79
C THR A 689 21.26 8.90 66.42
N ASP A 690 21.92 9.94 65.95
CA ASP A 690 22.67 9.99 64.68
C ASP A 690 23.84 9.01 64.62
N ASN A 691 24.39 8.64 65.78
CA ASN A 691 25.55 7.77 65.90
C ASN A 691 25.21 6.29 66.06
N ASP A 692 23.93 5.96 66.15
CA ASP A 692 23.47 4.59 66.40
C ASP A 692 23.45 3.70 65.16
N PHE A 693 23.57 4.31 63.98
CA PHE A 693 23.78 3.61 62.72
C PHE A 693 24.89 4.28 61.92
N ARG A 694 25.98 3.55 61.71
CA ARG A 694 27.03 3.98 60.78
C ARG A 694 27.58 2.80 60.01
N PHE A 695 27.98 3.02 58.77
CA PHE A 695 28.68 2.01 58.03
C PHE A 695 29.78 2.59 57.15
N ASN A 696 30.77 1.75 56.84
CA ASN A 696 31.77 2.02 55.82
C ASN A 696 32.03 0.75 55.03
N TYR A 697 32.47 0.91 53.79
CA TYR A 697 32.71 -0.19 52.87
C TYR A 697 33.92 0.08 51.99
N GLU A 698 34.52 -1.00 51.51
CA GLU A 698 35.59 -0.98 50.53
C GLU A 698 35.26 -2.06 49.48
N ILE A 699 35.20 -1.65 48.22
CA ILE A 699 35.10 -2.58 47.09
C ILE A 699 36.52 -2.96 46.71
N LEU A 700 36.90 -4.21 46.99
CA LEU A 700 38.23 -4.72 46.70
C LEU A 700 38.35 -5.14 45.24
N LYS A 701 37.31 -5.80 44.72
CA LYS A 701 37.32 -6.38 43.38
C LYS A 701 35.91 -6.49 42.83
N VAL A 702 35.74 -6.17 41.56
CA VAL A 702 34.58 -6.58 40.77
C VAL A 702 35.12 -7.19 39.50
N GLU A 703 34.81 -8.46 39.27
CA GLU A 703 35.30 -9.17 38.10
C GLU A 703 34.26 -10.13 37.54
N PHE A 704 34.39 -10.38 36.25
CA PHE A 704 33.73 -11.48 35.59
C PHE A 704 34.69 -12.68 35.60
N GLN A 705 34.20 -13.81 36.08
CA GLN A 705 34.88 -15.09 35.97
C GLN A 705 34.07 -16.02 35.05
N GLU A 706 34.79 -16.90 34.38
CA GLU A 706 34.17 -18.01 33.65
C GLU A 706 33.51 -18.97 34.64
N LEU A 707 32.46 -19.67 34.19
CA LEU A 707 31.81 -20.68 35.00
C LEU A 707 32.79 -21.84 35.24
N SER A 708 32.81 -22.36 36.47
CA SER A 708 33.48 -23.61 36.81
C SER A 708 32.83 -24.80 36.11
N GLU A 709 33.54 -25.93 35.97
CA GLU A 709 32.98 -27.15 35.35
C GLU A 709 31.71 -27.65 36.04
N LYS A 710 31.63 -27.45 37.37
CA LYS A 710 30.46 -27.80 38.16
C LYS A 710 29.27 -26.88 37.83
N GLU A 711 29.48 -25.56 37.79
CA GLU A 711 28.43 -24.59 37.43
C GLU A 711 27.93 -24.78 35.99
N ILE A 712 28.84 -25.09 35.05
CA ILE A 712 28.47 -25.43 33.67
C ILE A 712 27.59 -26.68 33.65
N THR A 713 27.98 -27.72 34.38
CA THR A 713 27.23 -28.97 34.44
C THR A 713 25.85 -28.72 35.06
N ASP A 714 25.80 -28.06 36.22
CA ASP A 714 24.55 -27.75 36.91
C ASP A 714 23.59 -26.91 36.04
N GLU A 715 24.11 -25.98 35.24
CA GLU A 715 23.29 -25.19 34.30
C GLU A 715 22.79 -26.04 33.13
N VAL A 716 23.66 -26.85 32.53
CA VAL A 716 23.32 -27.70 31.38
C VAL A 716 22.29 -28.78 31.75
N GLU A 717 22.43 -29.40 32.93
CA GLU A 717 21.52 -30.46 33.37
C GLU A 717 20.09 -29.94 33.66
N LYS A 718 19.88 -28.64 33.91
CA LYS A 718 18.53 -28.04 33.99
C LYS A 718 17.73 -28.17 32.69
N HIS A 719 18.45 -28.30 31.57
CA HIS A 719 17.88 -28.41 30.24
C HIS A 719 17.69 -29.85 29.78
N GLN A 720 18.00 -30.83 30.64
CA GLN A 720 17.77 -32.24 30.37
C GLN A 720 16.30 -32.59 30.61
N ARG A 721 15.69 -33.26 29.63
CA ARG A 721 14.35 -33.85 29.75
C ARG A 721 14.39 -35.22 30.40
N ALA A 722 13.22 -35.68 30.83
CA ALA A 722 13.04 -37.01 31.40
C ALA A 722 13.44 -38.18 30.47
N ASP A 723 13.47 -37.95 29.15
CA ASP A 723 13.90 -38.92 28.14
C ASP A 723 15.43 -38.89 27.87
N GLY A 724 16.18 -38.04 28.59
CA GLY A 724 17.62 -37.89 28.48
C GLY A 724 18.09 -36.96 27.36
N GLN A 725 17.18 -36.40 26.56
CA GLN A 725 17.51 -35.39 25.55
C GLN A 725 17.65 -34.00 26.19
N PHE A 726 18.42 -33.11 25.55
CA PHE A 726 18.56 -31.74 26.03
C PHE A 726 17.86 -30.73 25.12
N ILE A 727 17.15 -29.78 25.74
CA ILE A 727 16.51 -28.65 25.05
C ILE A 727 16.96 -27.33 25.68
N PHE A 728 17.67 -26.51 24.89
CA PHE A 728 18.10 -25.18 25.29
C PHE A 728 17.36 -24.12 24.47
N ASN A 729 16.62 -23.21 25.12
CA ASN A 729 15.78 -22.17 24.48
C ASN A 729 14.90 -22.70 23.34
N GLY A 730 14.29 -23.87 23.53
CA GLY A 730 13.41 -24.50 22.52
C GLY A 730 14.14 -25.10 21.32
N VAL A 731 15.45 -25.36 21.44
CA VAL A 731 16.32 -26.00 20.44
C VAL A 731 16.87 -27.30 21.00
N PHE A 732 16.70 -28.38 20.25
CA PHE A 732 17.25 -29.69 20.57
C PHE A 732 18.70 -29.75 20.12
N MET A 733 19.63 -30.02 21.03
CA MET A 733 21.04 -30.12 20.66
C MET A 733 21.81 -31.02 21.64
N PRO A 734 22.97 -31.55 21.21
CA PRO A 734 23.83 -32.34 22.09
C PRO A 734 24.30 -31.53 23.30
N ARG A 735 24.55 -32.23 24.41
CA ARG A 735 25.05 -31.65 25.66
C ARG A 735 26.29 -30.78 25.42
N GLU A 736 27.19 -31.24 24.55
CA GLU A 736 28.43 -30.55 24.20
C GLU A 736 28.17 -29.17 23.56
N LYS A 737 27.11 -29.06 22.75
CA LYS A 737 26.72 -27.79 22.13
C LYS A 737 26.08 -26.83 23.11
N ILE A 738 25.32 -27.33 24.07
CA ILE A 738 24.80 -26.51 25.17
C ILE A 738 25.95 -25.99 26.01
N ILE A 739 26.96 -26.82 26.30
CA ILE A 739 28.17 -26.38 27.02
C ILE A 739 28.88 -25.24 26.27
N GLU A 740 29.06 -25.35 24.95
CA GLU A 740 29.65 -24.28 24.14
C GLU A 740 28.85 -22.98 24.27
N ILE A 741 27.51 -23.05 24.13
CA ILE A 741 26.64 -21.88 24.22
C ILE A 741 26.61 -21.30 25.65
N VAL A 742 26.53 -22.15 26.68
CA VAL A 742 26.49 -21.73 28.08
C VAL A 742 27.78 -21.02 28.47
N LYS A 743 28.94 -21.53 28.04
CA LYS A 743 30.25 -20.88 28.27
C LYS A 743 30.33 -19.50 27.62
N ALA A 744 29.77 -19.36 26.42
CA ALA A 744 29.76 -18.09 25.70
C ALA A 744 28.79 -17.09 26.35
N LYS A 745 27.55 -17.52 26.60
CA LYS A 745 26.45 -16.68 27.07
C LYS A 745 26.51 -16.36 28.55
N TYR A 746 26.97 -17.26 29.43
CA TYR A 746 26.93 -17.00 30.87
C TYR A 746 28.30 -16.64 31.44
N THR A 747 28.29 -15.89 32.53
CA THR A 747 29.48 -15.59 33.36
C THR A 747 29.06 -15.41 34.80
N VAL A 748 29.98 -15.65 35.72
CA VAL A 748 29.76 -15.28 37.12
C VAL A 748 30.40 -13.91 37.34
N LEU A 749 29.60 -12.95 37.75
CA LEU A 749 30.13 -11.68 38.26
C LEU A 749 30.34 -11.83 39.77
N SER A 750 31.55 -11.56 40.23
CA SER A 750 31.91 -11.57 41.64
C SER A 750 32.26 -10.16 42.11
N ILE A 751 31.59 -9.72 43.18
CA ILE A 751 31.88 -8.48 43.89
C ILE A 751 32.46 -8.86 45.24
N VAL A 752 33.72 -8.46 45.48
CA VAL A 752 34.41 -8.66 46.75
C VAL A 752 34.39 -7.36 47.52
N ILE A 753 33.72 -7.36 48.67
CA ILE A 753 33.59 -6.20 49.54
C ILE A 753 34.10 -6.50 50.95
N LYS A 754 34.68 -5.48 51.58
CA LYS A 754 34.80 -5.42 53.04
C LYS A 754 33.86 -4.34 53.52
N TYR A 755 33.19 -4.56 54.65
CA TYR A 755 32.33 -3.54 55.23
C TYR A 755 32.31 -3.64 56.75
N GLN A 756 32.10 -2.52 57.41
CA GLN A 756 31.86 -2.45 58.85
C GLN A 756 30.52 -1.75 59.08
N VAL A 757 29.62 -2.38 59.82
CA VAL A 757 28.35 -1.78 60.25
C VAL A 757 28.36 -1.63 61.76
N PHE A 758 28.18 -0.41 62.24
CA PHE A 758 27.92 -0.08 63.63
C PHE A 758 26.41 0.07 63.82
N SER A 759 25.81 -0.83 64.59
CA SER A 759 24.38 -0.85 64.89
C SER A 759 24.10 -1.62 66.18
N SER A 760 22.99 -1.31 66.84
CA SER A 760 22.60 -1.92 68.12
C SER A 760 21.09 -2.18 68.19
N ASN A 761 20.72 -3.38 68.66
CA ASN A 761 19.33 -3.74 68.93
C ASN A 761 18.65 -2.81 69.94
N LYS A 762 19.42 -2.12 70.78
CA LYS A 762 18.86 -1.19 71.78
C LYS A 762 18.47 0.17 71.18
N ASN A 763 18.99 0.50 70.00
CA ASN A 763 18.96 1.88 69.48
C ASN A 763 18.30 2.00 68.11
N ILE A 764 18.11 0.88 67.38
CA ILE A 764 17.42 0.83 66.10
C ILE A 764 16.21 -0.10 66.21
N PHE A 765 15.03 0.41 65.87
CA PHE A 765 13.76 -0.31 65.96
C PHE A 765 13.07 -0.35 64.60
N LYS A 766 12.89 -1.55 64.03
CA LYS A 766 12.12 -1.75 62.81
C LYS A 766 10.70 -2.19 63.16
N LEU A 767 9.73 -1.42 62.71
CA LEU A 767 8.32 -1.60 62.99
C LEU A 767 7.68 -2.45 61.89
N VAL A 768 6.89 -3.43 62.29
CA VAL A 768 6.16 -4.32 61.38
C VAL A 768 4.66 -4.14 61.67
N PRO A 769 4.02 -3.11 61.07
CA PRO A 769 2.62 -2.80 61.35
C PRO A 769 1.63 -3.82 60.75
N TYR A 770 2.05 -4.53 59.70
CA TYR A 770 1.28 -5.59 59.05
C TYR A 770 1.78 -6.95 59.55
N SER A 771 0.98 -7.66 60.34
CA SER A 771 1.22 -9.07 60.59
C SER A 771 0.77 -9.86 59.37
N ASN A 772 1.67 -10.62 58.74
CA ASN A 772 1.26 -11.78 57.94
C ASN A 772 0.85 -12.86 58.94
N ASN A 773 -0.39 -12.79 59.41
CA ASN A 773 -1.13 -13.97 59.85
C ASN A 773 -2.26 -14.19 58.86
#